data_AF-A0A536CII0-F1
#
_entry.id   AF-A0A536CII0-F1
#
_cell.length_a   1.000
_cell.length_b   1.000
_cell.length_c   1.000
_cell.angle_alpha   90.00
_cell.angle_beta   90.00
_cell.angle_gamma   90.00
#
_symmetry.space_group_name_H-M   'P 1'
#
loop_
_entity.id
_entity.type
_entity.pdbx_description
1 polymer ?
#
loop_
_entity_poly.entity_id
_entity_poly.type
_entity_poly.pdbx_seq_one_letter_code
_entity_poly.pdbx_strand_id
1 'polypeptide(L)'
;MSSWPLIHRLLANLGIVVIDELHSYRGVFGAHVALVLRRLRRLAAGYGARPAFVAASATIANPVELAEQVVGAPFVEVHGDTAGSGPRRFLFWRPPLRGDQSANVHENVFLEAATIFAEALLAGYSGILFGRARVSVERMLLDVQRLLGPQLAGRVSAYKSGYRADERAQIEAGLRSGQLRGVVSTNALELGIDVGALDVAVIAGYPGSTMSFWQQAGRVGRRAEREAVVVLVAGDDALDQFHIQHPQAFFGRAMEQAAVDPSNASILVGHLVCAAAERALEPDDLALFPTNAARLVERLADAGELSQGPPWRAAARGAHSEVSLRGTSRDPYTLQTERARIGTIEPPYLQRECYPGALYLHNGRGYRVASLDATTRVVRLVEESVDTRTSPIVEIAVAPREESVATREIAVGEARFVATVGPLRVREIVAGYRESYRGQSVTSQLDEPLESVLDTIGLWLDLPENLEADEPSLHALEHALVNAVPLALLCDRRDIGSSSSANRLYVYDFAEGGIGLAEKAYHVLETLLARAATLLRECPCTEGCPSCMHLPGCPQGNNSLDKVGGMALLEGHGVGGARVVERVLRRGGSTSPDDRPVTRRRRLRAVADADLRERYGARPKWLEVGGLAQAAHEGLVVVWSIGRGVAEVQPLTGGEAHWVKIIELSPPRPT
;
A
#
# COMPACT_ATOMS: atom_id res chain seq x y z
N MET A 1 28.71 27.60 15.72
CA MET A 1 27.61 27.10 16.57
C MET A 1 27.63 27.65 18.01
N SER A 2 28.34 28.75 18.31
CA SER A 2 28.29 29.45 19.61
C SER A 2 26.96 30.15 19.93
N SER A 3 25.99 30.09 19.01
CA SER A 3 24.72 30.83 19.06
C SER A 3 23.54 30.05 19.64
N TRP A 4 23.71 28.80 20.09
CA TRP A 4 22.59 27.96 20.57
C TRP A 4 22.89 27.27 21.93
N PRO A 5 22.93 28.02 23.04
CA PRO A 5 23.29 27.49 24.36
C PRO A 5 22.40 26.34 24.85
N LEU A 6 21.12 26.33 24.46
CA LEU A 6 20.18 25.27 24.81
C LEU A 6 20.51 23.94 24.13
N ILE A 7 20.87 23.97 22.84
CA ILE A 7 21.24 22.76 22.09
C ILE A 7 22.54 22.18 22.66
N HIS A 8 23.49 23.04 23.01
CA HIS A 8 24.73 22.62 23.67
C HIS A 8 24.45 21.90 25.00
N ARG A 9 23.62 22.50 25.86
CA ARG A 9 23.22 21.87 27.13
C ARG A 9 22.48 20.55 26.91
N LEU A 10 21.58 20.49 25.92
CA LEU A 10 20.87 19.26 25.58
C LEU A 10 21.86 18.16 25.16
N LEU A 11 22.73 18.43 24.19
CA LEU A 11 23.67 17.44 23.67
C LEU A 11 24.69 16.98 24.72
N ALA A 12 25.16 17.89 25.59
CA ALA A 12 26.09 17.55 26.67
C ALA A 12 25.45 16.70 27.79
N ASN A 13 24.12 16.76 27.95
CA ASN A 13 23.38 16.02 28.99
C ASN A 13 22.42 14.97 28.41
N LEU A 14 22.57 14.58 27.14
CA LEU A 14 21.67 13.66 26.48
C LEU A 14 21.92 12.22 26.98
N GLY A 15 21.08 11.77 27.90
CA GLY A 15 21.18 10.43 28.50
C GLY A 15 20.38 9.34 27.78
N ILE A 16 19.17 9.66 27.31
CA ILE A 16 18.24 8.70 26.69
C ILE A 16 17.61 9.30 25.44
N VAL A 17 17.50 8.52 24.37
CA VAL A 17 16.73 8.82 23.17
C VAL A 17 15.63 7.77 23.02
N VAL A 18 14.38 8.22 23.01
CA VAL A 18 13.20 7.35 22.83
C VAL A 18 12.77 7.39 21.36
N ILE A 19 12.62 6.20 20.77
CA ILE A 19 12.18 5.97 19.40
C ILE A 19 10.83 5.26 19.48
N ASP A 20 9.74 5.99 19.26
CA ASP A 20 8.40 5.40 19.23
C ASP A 20 8.06 4.89 17.82
N GLU A 21 7.19 3.90 17.72
CA GLU A 21 6.73 3.29 16.46
C GLU A 21 7.88 2.91 15.50
N LEU A 22 8.91 2.22 16.00
CA LEU A 22 10.15 1.89 15.28
C LEU A 22 9.89 1.27 13.88
N HIS A 23 8.91 0.38 13.75
CA HIS A 23 8.51 -0.23 12.48
C HIS A 23 8.09 0.77 11.38
N SER A 24 7.73 1.99 11.75
CA SER A 24 7.41 3.06 10.79
C SER A 24 8.67 3.59 10.09
N TYR A 25 9.86 3.43 10.70
CA TYR A 25 11.15 3.81 10.15
C TYR A 25 11.71 2.73 9.22
N ARG A 26 10.97 2.43 8.16
CA ARG A 26 11.34 1.50 7.08
C ARG A 26 11.45 2.23 5.73
N GLY A 27 12.02 1.57 4.73
CA GLY A 27 12.25 2.11 3.40
C GLY A 27 13.11 3.38 3.42
N VAL A 28 12.83 4.31 2.50
CA VAL A 28 13.55 5.60 2.36
C VAL A 28 13.46 6.45 3.62
N PHE A 29 12.27 6.53 4.24
CA PHE A 29 12.09 7.29 5.48
C PHE A 29 12.94 6.72 6.62
N GLY A 30 12.97 5.39 6.74
CA GLY A 30 13.85 4.68 7.66
C GLY A 30 15.32 5.02 7.44
N ALA A 31 15.79 5.03 6.19
CA ALA A 31 17.18 5.29 5.86
C ALA A 31 17.60 6.72 6.23
N HIS A 32 16.74 7.70 5.95
CA HIS A 32 16.93 9.09 6.40
C HIS A 32 17.02 9.20 7.93
N VAL A 33 16.07 8.61 8.65
CA VAL A 33 16.06 8.63 10.13
C VAL A 33 17.31 7.95 10.66
N ALA A 34 17.73 6.84 10.05
CA ALA A 34 18.91 6.10 10.45
C ALA A 34 20.20 6.94 10.37
N LEU A 35 20.33 7.78 9.34
CA LEU A 35 21.46 8.69 9.17
C LEU A 35 21.36 9.94 10.05
N VAL A 36 20.15 10.42 10.34
CA VAL A 36 19.91 11.46 11.36
C VAL A 36 20.37 10.98 12.73
N LEU A 37 20.05 9.75 13.12
CA LEU A 37 20.45 9.20 14.42
C LEU A 37 21.97 9.01 14.52
N ARG A 38 22.64 8.60 13.43
CA ARG A 38 24.11 8.54 13.37
C ARG A 38 24.74 9.93 13.55
N ARG A 39 24.19 10.96 12.90
CA ARG A 39 24.60 12.36 13.10
C ARG A 39 24.37 12.84 14.54
N LEU A 40 23.22 12.51 15.13
CA LEU A 40 22.94 12.83 16.54
C LEU A 40 23.96 12.18 17.48
N ARG A 41 24.26 10.89 17.29
CA ARG A 41 25.26 10.16 18.09
C ARG A 41 26.64 10.78 17.97
N ARG A 42 27.04 11.13 16.75
CA ARG A 42 28.31 11.83 16.49
C ARG A 42 28.39 13.17 17.22
N LEU A 43 27.32 13.98 17.14
CA LEU A 43 27.27 15.28 17.82
C LEU A 43 27.28 15.12 19.34
N ALA A 44 26.46 14.24 19.90
CA ALA A 44 26.42 13.95 21.34
C ALA A 44 27.79 13.50 21.86
N ALA A 45 28.46 12.57 21.16
CA ALA A 45 29.80 12.12 21.49
C ALA A 45 30.82 13.28 21.46
N GLY A 46 30.66 14.22 20.52
CA GLY A 46 31.43 15.45 20.46
C GLY A 46 31.31 16.36 21.68
N TYR A 47 30.20 16.26 22.42
CA TYR A 47 29.96 16.96 23.69
C TYR A 47 30.15 16.07 24.92
N GLY A 48 30.71 14.87 24.75
CA GLY A 48 30.99 13.92 25.83
C GLY A 48 29.82 13.03 26.24
N ALA A 49 28.66 13.12 25.57
CA ALA A 49 27.49 12.31 25.86
C ALA A 49 27.43 11.04 25.01
N ARG A 50 26.96 9.94 25.59
CA ARG A 50 26.70 8.67 24.89
C ARG A 50 25.31 8.16 25.28
N PRO A 51 24.24 8.64 24.60
CA PRO A 51 22.89 8.31 25.01
C PRO A 51 22.57 6.82 24.84
N ALA A 52 21.76 6.29 25.77
CA ALA A 52 21.06 5.02 25.59
C ALA A 52 19.86 5.21 24.67
N PHE A 53 19.52 4.18 23.90
CA PHE A 53 18.36 4.20 23.01
C PHE A 53 17.30 3.23 23.52
N VAL A 54 16.05 3.69 23.55
CA VAL A 54 14.87 2.89 23.90
C VAL A 54 13.91 2.98 22.74
N ALA A 55 13.52 1.83 22.17
CA ALA A 55 12.60 1.79 21.04
C ALA A 55 11.32 1.04 21.41
N ALA A 56 10.18 1.54 20.94
CA ALA A 56 8.90 0.86 20.98
C ALA A 56 8.45 0.53 19.56
N SER A 57 7.86 -0.64 19.34
CA SER A 57 7.38 -1.08 18.03
C SER A 57 6.14 -1.95 18.16
N ALA A 58 5.24 -1.87 17.18
CA ALA A 58 4.32 -2.97 16.87
C ALA A 58 5.08 -4.28 16.56
N THR A 59 4.35 -5.40 16.61
CA THR A 59 4.87 -6.73 16.30
C THR A 59 5.38 -6.80 14.87
N ILE A 60 6.69 -7.00 14.72
CA ILE A 60 7.39 -7.18 13.43
C ILE A 60 8.31 -8.41 13.54
N ALA A 61 8.72 -8.99 12.41
CA ALA A 61 9.54 -10.21 12.45
C ALA A 61 11.00 -9.97 12.86
N ASN A 62 11.53 -8.76 12.61
CA ASN A 62 12.94 -8.43 12.82
C ASN A 62 13.15 -7.13 13.65
N PRO A 63 12.55 -6.99 14.85
CA PRO A 63 12.57 -5.74 15.61
C PRO A 63 13.97 -5.34 16.07
N VAL A 64 14.78 -6.31 16.51
CA VAL A 64 16.18 -6.07 16.89
C VAL A 64 17.00 -5.64 15.69
N GLU A 65 16.94 -6.40 14.58
CA GLU A 65 17.68 -6.07 13.36
C GLU A 65 17.32 -4.66 12.85
N LEU A 66 16.03 -4.32 12.81
CA LEU A 66 15.58 -2.99 12.41
C LEU A 66 16.13 -1.91 13.34
N ALA A 67 16.04 -2.11 14.67
CA ALA A 67 16.57 -1.16 15.65
C ALA A 67 18.07 -0.94 15.46
N GLU A 68 18.82 -2.03 15.24
CA GLU A 68 20.26 -1.98 15.01
C GLU A 68 20.61 -1.28 13.70
N GLN A 69 19.87 -1.52 12.62
CA GLN A 69 20.07 -0.84 11.34
C GLN A 69 19.74 0.66 11.42
N VAL A 70 18.62 1.01 12.06
CA VAL A 70 18.18 2.40 12.24
C VAL A 70 19.13 3.16 13.17
N VAL A 71 19.47 2.62 14.33
CA VAL A 71 20.29 3.34 15.33
C VAL A 71 21.81 3.20 15.08
N GLY A 72 22.24 2.09 14.49
CA GLY A 72 23.64 1.71 14.32
C GLY A 72 24.30 1.24 15.62
N ALA A 73 23.55 0.65 16.54
CA ALA A 73 24.00 0.18 17.85
C ALA A 73 23.24 -1.09 18.26
N PRO A 74 23.80 -1.98 19.09
CA PRO A 74 23.15 -3.24 19.47
C PRO A 74 21.88 -3.01 20.29
N PHE A 75 20.89 -3.89 20.13
CA PHE A 75 19.63 -3.86 20.87
C PHE A 75 19.34 -5.18 21.58
N VAL A 76 18.57 -5.08 22.67
CA VAL A 76 18.00 -6.24 23.38
C VAL A 76 16.50 -6.09 23.38
N GLU A 77 15.80 -7.12 22.92
CA GLU A 77 14.34 -7.12 22.87
C GLU A 77 13.75 -7.34 24.27
N VAL A 78 12.73 -6.56 24.60
CA VAL A 78 11.95 -6.71 25.84
C VAL A 78 10.57 -7.22 25.48
N HIS A 79 10.27 -8.47 25.86
CA HIS A 79 8.98 -9.12 25.63
C HIS A 79 8.14 -9.15 26.91
N GLY A 80 6.85 -8.83 26.78
CA GLY A 80 5.87 -8.99 27.85
C GLY A 80 4.60 -8.19 27.58
N ASP A 81 3.46 -8.89 27.48
CA ASP A 81 2.15 -8.25 27.37
C ASP A 81 1.42 -8.33 28.72
N THR A 82 1.26 -7.19 29.38
CA THR A 82 0.44 -7.04 30.58
C THR A 82 -0.78 -6.15 30.33
N ALA A 83 -1.03 -5.75 29.08
CA ALA A 83 -2.12 -4.84 28.74
C ALA A 83 -3.44 -5.64 28.61
N GLY A 84 -4.46 -5.22 29.35
CA GLY A 84 -5.79 -5.80 29.22
C GLY A 84 -6.41 -5.42 27.87
N SER A 85 -6.44 -6.34 26.90
CA SER A 85 -7.25 -6.18 25.69
C SER A 85 -8.63 -6.80 25.88
N GLY A 86 -9.69 -6.08 25.49
CA GLY A 86 -11.02 -6.69 25.34
C GLY A 86 -11.01 -7.76 24.23
N PRO A 87 -11.95 -8.71 24.23
CA PRO A 87 -12.05 -9.72 23.18
C PRO A 87 -12.25 -9.06 21.81
N ARG A 88 -11.61 -9.62 20.78
CA ARG A 88 -11.74 -9.14 19.39
C ARG A 88 -12.19 -10.27 18.49
N ARG A 89 -13.12 -9.93 17.59
CA ARG A 89 -13.66 -10.82 16.57
C ARG A 89 -13.25 -10.34 15.20
N PHE A 90 -12.61 -11.22 14.45
CA PHE A 90 -12.17 -10.99 13.08
C PHE A 90 -13.11 -11.73 12.13
N LEU A 91 -13.59 -11.00 11.12
CA LEU A 91 -14.46 -11.49 10.05
C LEU A 91 -13.77 -11.28 8.72
N PHE A 92 -13.56 -12.35 7.96
CA PHE A 92 -13.07 -12.24 6.59
C PHE A 92 -14.28 -12.40 5.68
N TRP A 93 -14.61 -11.33 4.96
CA TRP A 93 -15.80 -11.21 4.14
C TRP A 93 -15.43 -11.24 2.66
N ARG A 94 -15.94 -12.24 1.94
CA ARG A 94 -15.84 -12.28 0.47
C ARG A 94 -17.13 -11.70 -0.10
N PRO A 95 -17.09 -10.57 -0.85
CA PRO A 95 -18.29 -10.05 -1.47
C PRO A 95 -18.96 -11.10 -2.39
N PRO A 96 -20.28 -11.04 -2.60
CA PRO A 96 -20.97 -11.97 -3.49
C PRO A 96 -20.45 -11.86 -4.94
N LEU A 97 -20.59 -12.93 -5.73
CA LEU A 97 -20.23 -12.90 -7.15
C LEU A 97 -21.20 -12.03 -7.94
N ARG A 98 -20.67 -11.25 -8.89
CA ARG A 98 -21.45 -10.41 -9.78
C ARG A 98 -21.68 -11.10 -11.11
N GLY A 99 -22.94 -11.44 -11.42
CA GLY A 99 -23.30 -12.04 -12.71
C GLY A 99 -23.05 -13.56 -12.76
N ASP A 100 -22.49 -14.05 -13.87
CA ASP A 100 -22.20 -15.48 -14.07
C ASP A 100 -20.96 -15.93 -13.27
N GLN A 101 -21.06 -17.10 -12.63
CA GLN A 101 -20.02 -17.67 -11.76
C GLN A 101 -18.71 -17.96 -12.51
N SER A 102 -18.77 -18.15 -13.83
CA SER A 102 -17.62 -18.41 -14.70
C SER A 102 -16.58 -17.27 -14.74
N ALA A 103 -17.00 -16.03 -14.46
CA ALA A 103 -16.12 -14.86 -14.51
C ALA A 103 -15.28 -14.67 -13.23
N ASN A 104 -15.70 -15.26 -12.10
CA ASN A 104 -15.08 -15.08 -10.77
C ASN A 104 -14.81 -13.59 -10.42
N VAL A 105 -15.76 -12.71 -10.75
CA VAL A 105 -15.72 -11.27 -10.45
C VAL A 105 -16.69 -10.99 -9.30
N HIS A 106 -16.20 -10.38 -8.23
CA HIS A 106 -17.03 -10.05 -7.08
C HIS A 106 -17.73 -8.69 -7.24
N GLU A 107 -18.78 -8.48 -6.43
CA GLU A 107 -19.36 -7.15 -6.26
C GLU A 107 -18.31 -6.14 -5.76
N ASN A 108 -18.55 -4.86 -6.00
CA ASN A 108 -17.57 -3.81 -5.73
C ASN A 108 -17.19 -3.77 -4.23
N VAL A 109 -15.96 -4.18 -3.92
CA VAL A 109 -15.40 -4.21 -2.56
C VAL A 109 -15.58 -2.90 -1.78
N PHE A 110 -15.47 -1.75 -2.43
CA PHE A 110 -15.60 -0.45 -1.78
C PHE A 110 -17.04 -0.16 -1.38
N LEU A 111 -18.01 -0.50 -2.24
CA LEU A 111 -19.43 -0.33 -1.94
C LEU A 111 -19.87 -1.31 -0.85
N GLU A 112 -19.36 -2.54 -0.89
CA GLU A 112 -19.65 -3.55 0.12
C GLU A 112 -19.11 -3.14 1.50
N ALA A 113 -17.85 -2.69 1.56
CA ALA A 113 -17.25 -2.18 2.78
C ALA A 113 -17.97 -0.93 3.31
N ALA A 114 -18.36 0.00 2.43
CA ALA A 114 -19.18 1.16 2.79
C ALA A 114 -20.55 0.74 3.35
N THR A 115 -21.16 -0.31 2.81
CA THR A 115 -22.45 -0.85 3.26
C THR A 115 -22.33 -1.45 4.65
N ILE A 116 -21.39 -2.37 4.86
CA ILE A 116 -21.10 -2.97 6.17
C ILE A 116 -20.83 -1.88 7.21
N PHE A 117 -20.06 -0.86 6.84
CA PHE A 117 -19.73 0.25 7.73
C PHE A 117 -20.95 1.12 8.07
N ALA A 118 -21.75 1.52 7.08
CA ALA A 118 -22.96 2.31 7.31
C ALA A 118 -23.96 1.58 8.20
N GLU A 119 -24.13 0.27 7.98
CA GLU A 119 -24.98 -0.59 8.80
C GLU A 119 -24.51 -0.66 10.27
N ALA A 120 -23.21 -0.80 10.52
CA ALA A 120 -22.66 -0.75 11.88
C ALA A 120 -22.97 0.59 12.58
N LEU A 121 -22.86 1.71 11.85
CA LEU A 121 -23.17 3.03 12.38
C LEU A 121 -24.68 3.21 12.65
N LEU A 122 -25.55 2.72 11.76
CA LEU A 122 -27.01 2.71 11.95
C LEU A 122 -27.44 1.87 13.15
N ALA A 123 -26.72 0.77 13.41
CA ALA A 123 -26.92 -0.08 14.58
C ALA A 123 -26.44 0.55 15.91
N GLY A 124 -25.87 1.75 15.88
CA GLY A 124 -25.43 2.43 17.09
C GLY A 124 -24.02 2.06 17.55
N TYR A 125 -23.17 1.54 16.66
CA TYR A 125 -21.72 1.42 16.90
C TYR A 125 -20.95 2.63 16.39
N SER A 126 -19.75 2.82 16.94
CA SER A 126 -18.73 3.72 16.40
C SER A 126 -17.68 2.94 15.63
N GLY A 127 -17.10 3.51 14.58
CA GLY A 127 -16.13 2.74 13.81
C GLY A 127 -15.21 3.52 12.89
N ILE A 128 -14.33 2.76 12.24
CA ILE A 128 -13.41 3.23 11.21
C ILE A 128 -13.51 2.34 9.98
N LEU A 129 -13.52 2.95 8.79
CA LEU A 129 -13.44 2.27 7.50
C LEU A 129 -12.13 2.64 6.83
N PHE A 130 -11.24 1.66 6.63
CA PHE A 130 -9.96 1.84 5.97
C PHE A 130 -10.05 1.57 4.47
N GLY A 131 -9.42 2.43 3.68
CA GLY A 131 -9.23 2.26 2.23
C GLY A 131 -7.79 2.53 1.80
N ARG A 132 -7.37 1.96 0.66
CA ARG A 132 -5.98 2.03 0.19
C ARG A 132 -5.60 3.36 -0.48
N ALA A 133 -6.55 3.97 -1.20
CA ALA A 133 -6.30 5.16 -2.01
C ALA A 133 -7.14 6.36 -1.52
N ARG A 134 -6.58 7.57 -1.58
CA ARG A 134 -7.26 8.82 -1.19
C ARG A 134 -8.59 8.99 -1.93
N VAL A 135 -8.60 8.72 -3.24
CA VAL A 135 -9.80 8.77 -4.07
C VAL A 135 -10.84 7.74 -3.63
N SER A 136 -10.43 6.51 -3.31
CA SER A 136 -11.36 5.46 -2.85
C SER A 136 -11.98 5.79 -1.48
N VAL A 137 -11.22 6.40 -0.58
CA VAL A 137 -11.70 6.84 0.75
C VAL A 137 -12.81 7.89 0.60
N GLU A 138 -12.61 8.88 -0.26
CA GLU A 138 -13.62 9.91 -0.52
C GLU A 138 -14.88 9.35 -1.18
N ARG A 139 -14.73 8.37 -2.07
CA ARG A 139 -15.88 7.68 -2.70
C ARG A 139 -16.65 6.84 -1.69
N MET A 140 -15.95 6.07 -0.86
CA MET A 140 -16.60 5.32 0.22
C MET A 140 -17.29 6.26 1.21
N LEU A 141 -16.72 7.43 1.53
CA LEU A 141 -17.41 8.44 2.35
C LEU A 141 -18.75 8.85 1.73
N LEU A 142 -18.77 9.17 0.43
CA LEU A 142 -20.00 9.53 -0.29
C LEU A 142 -21.04 8.40 -0.25
N ASP A 143 -20.61 7.15 -0.45
CA ASP A 143 -21.48 5.98 -0.36
C ASP A 143 -22.04 5.80 1.05
N VAL A 144 -21.20 5.90 2.09
CA VAL A 144 -21.61 5.83 3.50
C VAL A 144 -22.62 6.94 3.82
N GLN A 145 -22.34 8.19 3.46
CA GLN A 145 -23.23 9.32 3.72
C GLN A 145 -24.60 9.14 3.04
N ARG A 146 -24.61 8.61 1.82
CA ARG A 146 -25.85 8.28 1.09
C ARG A 146 -26.65 7.20 1.80
N LEU A 147 -26.00 6.13 2.26
CA LEU A 147 -26.63 5.01 2.96
C LEU A 147 -27.17 5.40 4.35
N LEU A 148 -26.45 6.25 5.08
CA LEU A 148 -26.86 6.76 6.39
C LEU A 148 -28.04 7.73 6.33
N GLY A 149 -28.22 8.39 5.19
CA GLY A 149 -29.22 9.44 5.01
C GLY A 149 -28.90 10.75 5.76
N PRO A 150 -29.76 11.78 5.62
CA PRO A 150 -29.44 13.15 6.02
C PRO A 150 -29.17 13.35 7.52
N GLN A 151 -29.74 12.49 8.38
CA GLN A 151 -29.63 12.64 9.83
C GLN A 151 -28.25 12.26 10.38
N LEU A 152 -27.58 11.29 9.75
CA LEU A 152 -26.30 10.75 10.22
C LEU A 152 -25.13 11.03 9.28
N ALA A 153 -25.39 11.50 8.06
CA ALA A 153 -24.34 11.85 7.08
C ALA A 153 -23.29 12.82 7.65
N GLY A 154 -23.73 13.84 8.41
CA GLY A 154 -22.83 14.81 9.06
C GLY A 154 -22.05 14.27 10.26
N ARG A 155 -22.26 13.01 10.65
CA ARG A 155 -21.53 12.34 11.75
C ARG A 155 -20.44 11.41 11.25
N VAL A 156 -20.12 11.45 9.96
CA VAL A 156 -19.03 10.71 9.35
C VAL A 156 -18.16 11.65 8.52
N SER A 157 -16.85 11.48 8.59
CA SER A 157 -15.89 12.29 7.84
C SER A 157 -14.81 11.40 7.21
N ALA A 158 -14.18 11.88 6.13
CA ALA A 158 -12.95 11.27 5.63
C ALA A 158 -11.73 11.79 6.40
N TYR A 159 -10.68 10.99 6.50
CA TYR A 159 -9.39 11.40 7.07
C TYR A 159 -8.24 10.88 6.20
N LYS A 160 -7.49 11.80 5.58
CA LYS A 160 -6.36 11.48 4.72
C LYS A 160 -5.22 12.49 4.88
N SER A 161 -4.02 12.10 4.46
CA SER A 161 -2.89 13.01 4.33
C SER A 161 -3.20 14.14 3.34
N GLY A 162 -2.67 15.34 3.60
CA GLY A 162 -2.96 16.55 2.82
C GLY A 162 -4.05 17.45 3.41
N TYR A 163 -4.81 16.96 4.39
CA TYR A 163 -5.73 17.79 5.18
C TYR A 163 -4.99 18.82 6.03
N ARG A 164 -5.64 19.96 6.25
CA ARG A 164 -5.08 21.02 7.08
C ARG A 164 -4.98 20.56 8.54
N ALA A 165 -4.04 21.15 9.28
CA ALA A 165 -3.82 20.78 10.68
C ALA A 165 -5.04 21.05 11.57
N ASP A 166 -5.73 22.17 11.33
CA ASP A 166 -6.98 22.53 12.03
C ASP A 166 -8.13 21.57 11.70
N GLU A 167 -8.26 21.14 10.45
CA GLU A 167 -9.26 20.16 10.02
C GLU A 167 -9.03 18.79 10.67
N ARG A 168 -7.78 18.31 10.68
CA ARG A 168 -7.43 17.05 11.37
C ARG A 168 -7.75 17.11 12.86
N ALA A 169 -7.38 18.20 13.53
CA ALA A 169 -7.68 18.41 14.94
C ALA A 169 -9.20 18.42 15.23
N GLN A 170 -10.01 19.00 14.34
CA GLN A 170 -11.48 18.98 14.45
C GLN A 170 -12.05 17.57 14.32
N ILE A 171 -11.57 16.79 13.34
CA ILE A 171 -12.03 15.39 13.15
C ILE A 171 -11.64 14.54 14.36
N GLU A 172 -10.41 14.65 14.84
CA GLU A 172 -9.91 13.92 16.00
C GLU A 172 -10.70 14.26 17.28
N ALA A 173 -10.98 15.54 17.52
CA ALA A 173 -11.82 15.97 18.64
C ALA A 173 -13.27 15.48 18.48
N GLY A 174 -13.81 15.48 17.26
CA GLY A 174 -15.14 14.97 16.94
C GLY A 174 -15.28 13.47 17.21
N LEU A 175 -14.25 12.68 16.91
CA LEU A 175 -14.20 11.24 17.23
C LEU A 175 -14.10 11.01 18.74
N ARG A 176 -13.20 11.73 19.42
CA ARG A 176 -13.01 11.60 20.88
C ARG A 176 -14.26 11.95 21.69
N SER A 177 -14.97 12.99 21.27
CA SER A 177 -16.22 13.44 21.90
C SER A 177 -17.45 12.60 21.53
N GLY A 178 -17.36 11.74 20.50
CA GLY A 178 -18.49 10.99 19.96
C GLY A 178 -19.44 11.82 19.09
N GLN A 179 -19.11 13.09 18.79
CA GLN A 179 -19.84 13.90 17.81
C GLN A 179 -19.81 13.22 16.44
N LEU A 180 -18.62 12.78 16.03
CA LEU A 180 -18.43 11.87 14.91
C LEU A 180 -18.59 10.44 15.38
N ARG A 181 -19.35 9.66 14.60
CA ARG A 181 -19.64 8.24 14.83
C ARG A 181 -18.75 7.34 14.00
N GLY A 182 -18.31 7.83 12.85
CA GLY A 182 -17.46 7.08 11.94
C GLY A 182 -16.42 7.96 11.26
N VAL A 183 -15.33 7.32 10.85
CA VAL A 183 -14.33 7.95 9.98
C VAL A 183 -13.95 6.99 8.86
N VAL A 184 -13.83 7.50 7.63
CA VAL A 184 -13.29 6.75 6.50
C VAL A 184 -11.86 7.23 6.27
N SER A 185 -10.85 6.37 6.34
CA SER A 185 -9.45 6.80 6.35
C SER A 185 -8.56 5.98 5.43
N THR A 186 -7.46 6.59 4.98
CA THR A 186 -6.31 5.83 4.47
C THR A 186 -5.53 5.23 5.65
N ASN A 187 -4.29 4.81 5.44
CA ASN A 187 -3.35 4.53 6.53
C ASN A 187 -2.99 5.76 7.40
N ALA A 188 -3.58 6.94 7.17
CA ALA A 188 -3.29 8.14 7.94
C ALA A 188 -3.71 8.02 9.42
N LEU A 189 -4.73 7.19 9.73
CA LEU A 189 -5.12 6.84 11.10
C LEU A 189 -4.55 5.49 11.56
N GLU A 190 -3.62 4.90 10.81
CA GLU A 190 -2.96 3.64 11.18
C GLU A 190 -2.00 3.82 12.36
N LEU A 191 -1.44 5.03 12.55
CA LEU A 191 -0.38 5.34 13.51
C LEU A 191 -0.79 6.40 14.56
N GLY A 192 -0.34 6.20 15.81
CA GLY A 192 -0.16 7.23 16.85
C GLY A 192 -1.31 8.10 17.37
N ILE A 193 -2.49 8.12 16.73
CA ILE A 193 -3.54 9.10 17.11
C ILE A 193 -4.54 8.49 18.10
N ASP A 194 -4.78 9.21 19.20
CA ASP A 194 -5.83 8.89 20.17
C ASP A 194 -7.19 9.42 19.70
N VAL A 195 -7.82 8.64 18.82
CA VAL A 195 -9.19 8.83 18.32
C VAL A 195 -10.26 8.29 19.29
N GLY A 196 -9.87 7.88 20.50
CA GLY A 196 -10.75 7.22 21.46
C GLY A 196 -10.99 5.75 21.12
N ALA A 197 -11.96 5.14 21.81
CA ALA A 197 -12.30 3.74 21.60
C ALA A 197 -13.42 3.60 20.56
N LEU A 198 -13.08 2.98 19.44
CA LEU A 198 -14.01 2.59 18.38
C LEU A 198 -14.45 1.12 18.57
N ASP A 199 -15.64 0.80 18.09
CA ASP A 199 -16.25 -0.53 18.26
C ASP A 199 -16.01 -1.43 17.02
N VAL A 200 -16.03 -0.85 15.81
CA VAL A 200 -15.94 -1.61 14.54
C VAL A 200 -14.85 -1.05 13.62
N ALA A 201 -14.00 -1.93 13.07
CA ALA A 201 -13.05 -1.60 12.02
C ALA A 201 -13.44 -2.38 10.76
N VAL A 202 -13.68 -1.69 9.66
CA VAL A 202 -13.88 -2.30 8.33
C VAL A 202 -12.66 -1.95 7.49
N ILE A 203 -12.07 -2.94 6.84
CA ILE A 203 -10.86 -2.81 6.01
C ILE A 203 -11.25 -3.20 4.59
N ALA A 204 -11.28 -2.23 3.68
CA ALA A 204 -11.64 -2.43 2.27
C ALA A 204 -10.42 -2.91 1.47
N GLY A 205 -10.29 -4.23 1.40
CA GLY A 205 -9.19 -4.95 0.79
C GLY A 205 -7.95 -5.07 1.67
N TYR A 206 -7.07 -6.05 1.40
CA TYR A 206 -5.87 -6.25 2.21
C TYR A 206 -4.98 -5.00 2.16
N PRO A 207 -4.50 -4.50 3.30
CA PRO A 207 -3.75 -3.24 3.36
C PRO A 207 -2.33 -3.32 2.77
N GLY A 208 -1.93 -4.48 2.24
CA GLY A 208 -0.65 -4.73 1.59
C GLY A 208 0.38 -5.42 2.49
N SER A 209 0.18 -5.37 3.81
CA SER A 209 0.97 -6.11 4.80
C SER A 209 0.11 -6.52 6.01
N THR A 210 0.46 -7.63 6.63
CA THR A 210 -0.11 -8.15 7.87
C THR A 210 0.12 -7.14 8.98
N MET A 211 1.26 -6.44 8.96
CA MET A 211 1.58 -5.33 9.87
C MET A 211 0.51 -4.24 9.82
N SER A 212 0.22 -3.71 8.62
CA SER A 212 -0.81 -2.70 8.46
C SER A 212 -2.19 -3.21 8.85
N PHE A 213 -2.51 -4.47 8.59
CA PHE A 213 -3.76 -5.07 9.05
C PHE A 213 -3.89 -5.04 10.58
N TRP A 214 -2.86 -5.48 11.31
CA TRP A 214 -2.90 -5.49 12.77
C TRP A 214 -2.92 -4.09 13.37
N GLN A 215 -2.27 -3.11 12.75
CA GLN A 215 -2.32 -1.71 13.19
C GLN A 215 -3.71 -1.11 13.00
N GLN A 216 -4.35 -1.39 11.86
CA GLN A 216 -5.73 -0.98 11.59
C GLN A 216 -6.72 -1.67 12.53
N ALA A 217 -6.57 -2.99 12.74
CA ALA A 217 -7.35 -3.75 13.72
C ALA A 217 -7.13 -3.26 15.17
N GLY A 218 -5.93 -2.74 15.47
CA GLY A 218 -5.54 -2.15 16.76
C GLY A 218 -6.29 -0.86 17.12
N ARG A 219 -7.00 -0.25 16.17
CA ARG A 219 -7.78 0.98 16.39
C ARG A 219 -9.13 0.71 17.08
N VAL A 220 -9.55 -0.55 17.19
CA VAL A 220 -10.75 -0.97 17.90
C VAL A 220 -10.41 -1.89 19.08
N GLY A 221 -11.35 -2.05 20.01
CA GLY A 221 -11.18 -3.00 21.13
C GLY A 221 -10.31 -2.47 22.27
N ARG A 222 -10.28 -1.14 22.46
CA ARG A 222 -9.63 -0.49 23.61
C ARG A 222 -10.48 -0.47 24.88
N ARG A 223 -11.78 -0.82 24.79
CA ARG A 223 -12.68 -0.95 25.95
C ARG A 223 -12.71 -2.41 26.40
N ALA A 224 -12.28 -2.69 27.62
CA ALA A 224 -12.26 -4.06 28.17
C ALA A 224 -13.65 -4.71 28.25
N GLU A 225 -14.70 -3.90 28.36
CA GLU A 225 -16.09 -4.35 28.59
C GLU A 225 -16.90 -4.59 27.30
N ARG A 226 -16.32 -4.32 26.12
CA ARG A 226 -17.01 -4.50 24.82
C ARG A 226 -16.14 -5.30 23.86
N GLU A 227 -16.77 -6.27 23.20
CA GLU A 227 -16.13 -6.94 22.07
C GLU A 227 -16.01 -5.97 20.90
N ALA A 228 -14.84 -5.95 20.26
CA ALA A 228 -14.63 -5.22 19.02
C ALA A 228 -14.66 -6.13 17.80
N VAL A 229 -15.18 -5.60 16.70
CA VAL A 229 -15.29 -6.34 15.44
C VAL A 229 -14.35 -5.74 14.40
N VAL A 230 -13.57 -6.60 13.75
CA VAL A 230 -12.71 -6.25 12.62
C VAL A 230 -13.20 -7.03 11.41
N VAL A 231 -13.55 -6.34 10.33
CA VAL A 231 -14.02 -6.94 9.08
C VAL A 231 -13.02 -6.65 7.97
N LEU A 232 -12.37 -7.68 7.44
CA LEU A 232 -11.61 -7.59 6.20
C LEU A 232 -12.53 -7.93 5.03
N VAL A 233 -12.88 -6.93 4.22
CA VAL A 233 -13.67 -7.12 3.01
C VAL A 233 -12.67 -7.39 1.88
N ALA A 234 -12.53 -8.65 1.49
CA ALA A 234 -11.57 -9.04 0.45
C ALA A 234 -12.00 -8.45 -0.89
N GLY A 235 -11.08 -7.71 -1.51
CA GLY A 235 -11.18 -7.32 -2.89
C GLY A 235 -10.93 -8.49 -3.82
N ASP A 236 -11.00 -8.16 -5.09
CA ASP A 236 -10.83 -9.10 -6.18
C ASP A 236 -9.34 -9.52 -6.35
N ASP A 237 -8.38 -8.70 -5.92
CA ASP A 237 -6.96 -8.91 -6.20
C ASP A 237 -6.32 -10.17 -5.55
N ALA A 238 -5.19 -10.61 -6.12
CA ALA A 238 -4.63 -11.92 -5.83
C ALA A 238 -4.22 -12.12 -4.36
N LEU A 239 -3.70 -11.07 -3.72
CA LEU A 239 -3.31 -11.14 -2.31
C LEU A 239 -4.54 -11.26 -1.41
N ASP A 240 -5.57 -10.44 -1.65
CA ASP A 240 -6.84 -10.51 -0.92
C ASP A 240 -7.45 -11.91 -1.00
N GLN A 241 -7.49 -12.48 -2.21
CA GLN A 241 -8.08 -13.79 -2.48
C GLN A 241 -7.25 -14.93 -1.89
N PHE A 242 -5.92 -14.84 -1.95
CA PHE A 242 -5.04 -15.78 -1.27
C PHE A 242 -5.30 -15.77 0.25
N HIS A 243 -5.40 -14.59 0.87
CA HIS A 243 -5.59 -14.48 2.31
C HIS A 243 -6.96 -14.97 2.78
N ILE A 244 -8.03 -14.75 1.99
CA ILE A 244 -9.36 -15.25 2.35
C ILE A 244 -9.51 -16.77 2.13
N GLN A 245 -8.77 -17.35 1.19
CA GLN A 245 -8.73 -18.80 0.95
C GLN A 245 -7.82 -19.54 1.96
N HIS A 246 -6.82 -18.85 2.49
CA HIS A 246 -5.87 -19.40 3.46
C HIS A 246 -5.81 -18.60 4.78
N PRO A 247 -6.93 -18.46 5.51
CA PRO A 247 -6.99 -17.64 6.72
C PRO A 247 -6.08 -18.19 7.85
N GLN A 248 -5.84 -19.49 7.92
CA GLN A 248 -4.88 -20.08 8.88
C GLN A 248 -3.46 -19.54 8.62
N ALA A 249 -3.08 -19.47 7.35
CA ALA A 249 -1.77 -18.95 6.95
C ALA A 249 -1.67 -17.44 7.23
N PHE A 250 -2.78 -16.69 7.14
CA PHE A 250 -2.79 -15.27 7.48
C PHE A 250 -2.42 -15.03 8.95
N PHE A 251 -3.07 -15.74 9.89
CA PHE A 251 -2.83 -15.54 11.33
C PHE A 251 -1.61 -16.29 11.86
N GLY A 252 -1.17 -17.36 11.19
CA GLY A 252 0.00 -18.15 11.58
C GLY A 252 1.32 -17.68 10.96
N ARG A 253 1.30 -16.71 10.04
CA ARG A 253 2.52 -16.19 9.40
C ARG A 253 3.31 -15.31 10.36
N ALA A 254 4.63 -15.38 10.21
CA ALA A 254 5.51 -14.34 10.75
C ALA A 254 5.16 -13.00 10.10
N MET A 255 5.20 -11.95 10.91
CA MET A 255 4.99 -10.57 10.45
C MET A 255 5.99 -10.17 9.36
N GLU A 256 5.67 -9.16 8.56
CA GLU A 256 6.60 -8.66 7.55
C GLU A 256 7.91 -8.16 8.18
N GLN A 257 9.01 -8.27 7.41
CA GLN A 257 10.28 -7.66 7.78
C GLN A 257 10.25 -6.18 7.39
N ALA A 258 10.67 -5.33 8.32
CA ALA A 258 10.94 -3.94 8.00
C ALA A 258 12.34 -3.87 7.38
N ALA A 259 12.43 -3.45 6.12
CA ALA A 259 13.69 -3.23 5.43
C ALA A 259 14.09 -1.75 5.50
N VAL A 260 15.36 -1.49 5.77
CA VAL A 260 15.96 -0.16 5.70
C VAL A 260 17.37 -0.28 5.16
N ASP A 261 17.77 0.62 4.26
CA ASP A 261 19.13 0.68 3.75
C ASP A 261 19.75 2.07 3.97
N PRO A 262 20.46 2.27 5.09
CA PRO A 262 21.20 3.52 5.32
C PRO A 262 22.34 3.74 4.32
N SER A 263 22.76 2.70 3.58
CA SER A 263 23.83 2.78 2.58
C SER A 263 23.35 3.30 1.22
N ASN A 264 22.05 3.51 1.03
CA ASN A 264 21.52 4.12 -0.19
C ASN A 264 22.24 5.45 -0.48
N ALA A 265 22.98 5.47 -1.58
CA ALA A 265 23.89 6.56 -1.93
C ALA A 265 23.14 7.88 -2.23
N SER A 266 21.92 7.84 -2.77
CA SER A 266 21.13 9.05 -3.05
C SER A 266 20.75 9.79 -1.76
N ILE A 267 20.55 9.04 -0.68
CA ILE A 267 20.19 9.57 0.64
C ILE A 267 21.45 9.94 1.44
N LEU A 268 22.46 9.08 1.43
CA LEU A 268 23.68 9.22 2.23
C LEU A 268 24.49 10.47 1.88
N VAL A 269 24.59 10.85 0.60
CA VAL A 269 25.36 12.04 0.18
C VAL A 269 24.89 13.32 0.88
N GLY A 270 23.58 13.58 0.88
CA GLY A 270 23.02 14.77 1.54
C GLY A 270 23.23 14.75 3.05
N HIS A 271 23.15 13.57 3.67
CA HIS A 271 23.42 13.43 5.10
C HIS A 271 24.90 13.60 5.47
N LEU A 272 25.84 13.22 4.60
CA LEU A 272 27.27 13.48 4.82
C LEU A 272 27.60 14.98 4.73
N VAL A 273 27.01 15.70 3.78
CA VAL A 273 27.15 17.17 3.70
C VAL A 273 26.54 17.83 4.93
N CYS A 274 25.34 17.41 5.35
CA CYS A 274 24.74 17.88 6.60
C CYS A 274 25.65 17.61 7.81
N ALA A 275 26.22 16.40 7.89
CA ALA A 275 27.13 16.02 8.96
C ALA A 275 28.35 16.96 9.00
N ALA A 276 28.98 17.21 7.84
CA ALA A 276 30.12 18.12 7.71
C ALA A 276 29.78 19.59 8.02
N ALA A 277 28.55 20.02 7.74
CA ALA A 277 28.05 21.36 8.04
C ALA A 277 27.82 21.59 9.55
N GLU A 278 27.40 20.54 10.28
CA GLU A 278 27.20 20.59 11.73
C GLU A 278 28.53 20.70 12.49
N ARG A 279 29.48 19.85 12.09
CA ARG A 279 30.86 19.82 12.59
C ARG A 279 31.70 19.25 11.46
N ALA A 280 32.96 19.68 11.31
CA ALA A 280 33.82 19.05 10.31
C ALA A 280 33.90 17.53 10.53
N LEU A 281 33.82 16.74 9.46
CA LEU A 281 33.90 15.28 9.52
C LEU A 281 35.36 14.87 9.71
N GLU A 282 35.63 14.12 10.77
CA GLU A 282 36.92 13.48 10.99
C GLU A 282 36.92 12.06 10.38
N PRO A 283 38.07 11.48 10.01
CA PRO A 283 38.15 10.10 9.52
C PRO A 283 37.47 9.08 10.45
N ASP A 284 37.65 9.25 11.77
CA ASP A 284 37.05 8.37 12.78
C ASP A 284 35.52 8.48 12.84
N ASP A 285 34.94 9.62 12.43
CA ASP A 285 33.49 9.79 12.38
C ASP A 285 32.86 8.84 11.34
N LEU A 286 33.60 8.44 10.28
CA LEU A 286 33.09 7.60 9.20
C LEU A 286 32.70 6.19 9.68
N ALA A 287 33.27 5.71 10.80
CA ALA A 287 32.90 4.44 11.41
C ALA A 287 31.44 4.39 11.90
N LEU A 288 30.79 5.55 12.08
CA LEU A 288 29.36 5.63 12.43
C LEU A 288 28.44 5.52 11.21
N PHE A 289 28.97 5.71 10.00
CA PHE A 289 28.22 5.68 8.74
C PHE A 289 28.43 4.34 8.02
N PRO A 290 27.59 4.01 7.02
CA PRO A 290 27.79 2.81 6.20
C PRO A 290 29.14 2.80 5.50
N THR A 291 29.62 1.60 5.12
CA THR A 291 30.97 1.39 4.58
C THR A 291 31.26 2.17 3.30
N ASN A 292 30.24 2.46 2.49
CA ASN A 292 30.37 3.26 1.28
C ASN A 292 30.53 4.78 1.55
N ALA A 293 30.39 5.24 2.80
CA ALA A 293 30.55 6.65 3.16
C ALA A 293 31.93 7.21 2.81
N ALA A 294 33.00 6.44 3.01
CA ALA A 294 34.37 6.88 2.71
C ALA A 294 34.53 7.28 1.23
N ARG A 295 34.09 6.41 0.31
CA ARG A 295 34.07 6.67 -1.13
C ARG A 295 33.20 7.87 -1.49
N LEU A 296 32.04 8.04 -0.84
CA LEU A 296 31.13 9.15 -1.13
C LEU A 296 31.68 10.49 -0.65
N VAL A 297 32.38 10.53 0.50
CA VAL A 297 33.04 11.75 0.99
C VAL A 297 34.13 12.23 0.02
N GLU A 298 34.94 11.31 -0.52
CA GLU A 298 35.93 11.63 -1.56
C GLU A 298 35.25 12.24 -2.81
N ARG A 299 34.19 11.59 -3.31
CA ARG A 299 33.42 12.10 -4.46
C ARG A 299 32.80 13.48 -4.20
N LEU A 300 32.30 13.72 -2.98
CA LEU A 300 31.75 15.02 -2.60
C LEU A 300 32.84 16.10 -2.51
N ALA A 301 34.05 15.74 -2.09
CA ALA A 301 35.19 16.65 -2.09
C ALA A 301 35.63 17.00 -3.53
N ASP A 302 35.66 16.02 -4.43
CA ASP A 302 35.96 16.23 -5.84
C ASP A 302 34.90 17.08 -6.56
N ALA A 303 33.64 16.92 -6.17
CA ALA A 303 32.52 17.74 -6.64
C ALA A 303 32.50 19.16 -6.03
N GLY A 304 33.35 19.45 -5.05
CA GLY A 304 33.41 20.75 -4.38
C GLY A 304 32.32 20.98 -3.32
N GLU A 305 31.52 19.95 -3.00
CA GLU A 305 30.50 20.00 -1.92
C GLU A 305 31.15 19.94 -0.52
N LEU A 306 32.31 19.27 -0.44
CA LEU A 306 33.16 19.21 0.75
C LEU A 306 34.55 19.78 0.44
N SER A 307 35.25 20.24 1.48
CA SER A 307 36.67 20.60 1.37
C SER A 307 37.53 19.38 1.05
N GLN A 308 38.64 19.60 0.34
CA GLN A 308 39.63 18.57 0.06
C GLN A 308 40.36 18.13 1.34
N GLY A 309 40.42 16.81 1.57
CA GLY A 309 41.08 16.19 2.72
C GLY A 309 40.39 16.37 4.08
N PRO A 310 40.72 15.53 5.08
CA PRO A 310 40.17 15.64 6.43
C PRO A 310 40.78 16.82 7.23
N PRO A 311 40.01 17.43 8.17
CA PRO A 311 38.60 17.17 8.38
C PRO A 311 37.76 17.82 7.28
N TRP A 312 36.81 17.06 6.73
CA TRP A 312 35.97 17.52 5.62
C TRP A 312 34.93 18.52 6.11
N ARG A 313 34.86 19.67 5.46
CA ARG A 313 33.94 20.77 5.79
C ARG A 313 32.97 20.98 4.64
N ALA A 314 31.69 21.19 4.93
CA ALA A 314 30.72 21.55 3.91
C ALA A 314 31.07 22.91 3.27
N ALA A 315 31.00 22.98 1.94
CA ALA A 315 31.25 24.20 1.18
C ALA A 315 30.10 25.22 1.32
N ALA A 316 28.86 24.75 1.26
CA ALA A 316 27.67 25.57 1.37
C ALA A 316 27.11 25.64 2.80
N ARG A 317 26.47 26.76 3.13
CA ARG A 317 25.62 26.88 4.33
C ARG A 317 24.21 26.45 3.96
N GLY A 318 23.55 25.66 4.81
CA GLY A 318 22.14 25.28 4.63
C GLY A 318 21.88 23.87 4.09
N ALA A 319 22.86 22.97 4.09
CA ALA A 319 22.70 21.58 3.64
C ALA A 319 21.43 20.88 4.19
N HIS A 320 21.02 21.21 5.42
CA HIS A 320 19.83 20.66 6.06
C HIS A 320 18.52 20.96 5.34
N SER A 321 18.39 22.09 4.62
CA SER A 321 17.17 22.43 3.88
C SER A 321 17.02 21.67 2.57
N GLU A 322 18.11 21.07 2.07
CA GLU A 322 18.10 20.30 0.83
C GLU A 322 17.76 18.81 1.07
N VAL A 323 17.82 18.35 2.32
CA VAL A 323 17.53 16.97 2.71
C VAL A 323 16.13 16.86 3.32
N SER A 324 15.21 16.27 2.56
CA SER A 324 13.86 15.92 3.05
C SER A 324 13.83 14.49 3.56
N LEU A 325 13.46 14.29 4.84
CA LEU A 325 13.45 12.96 5.43
C LEU A 325 12.38 12.04 4.84
N ARG A 326 11.29 12.58 4.29
CA ARG A 326 10.15 11.80 3.77
C ARG A 326 10.23 11.55 2.26
N GLY A 327 11.43 11.58 1.68
CA GLY A 327 11.69 11.10 0.30
C GLY A 327 11.19 12.01 -0.82
N THR A 328 10.51 13.12 -0.53
CA THR A 328 10.26 14.15 -1.53
C THR A 328 11.05 15.40 -1.16
N SER A 329 12.17 15.66 -1.84
CA SER A 329 12.88 16.95 -1.77
C SER A 329 12.07 18.13 -2.32
N ARG A 330 10.84 17.87 -2.79
CA ARG A 330 9.93 18.85 -3.38
C ARG A 330 8.85 19.21 -2.37
N ASP A 331 8.80 20.48 -1.95
CA ASP A 331 7.72 20.97 -1.10
C ASP A 331 6.36 20.69 -1.77
N PRO A 332 5.33 20.38 -0.96
CA PRO A 332 4.02 20.05 -1.51
C PRO A 332 3.39 21.25 -2.22
N TYR A 333 2.51 20.96 -3.16
CA TYR A 333 1.68 21.97 -3.83
C TYR A 333 0.55 22.39 -2.91
N THR A 334 0.23 23.69 -2.91
CA THR A 334 -0.92 24.22 -2.20
C THR A 334 -2.18 24.05 -3.04
N LEU A 335 -3.18 23.38 -2.48
CA LEU A 335 -4.51 23.26 -3.06
C LEU A 335 -5.35 24.46 -2.61
N GLN A 336 -5.84 25.29 -3.53
CA GLN A 336 -6.66 26.44 -3.17
C GLN A 336 -7.79 26.70 -4.16
N THR A 337 -8.91 27.14 -3.61
CA THR A 337 -10.00 27.80 -4.34
C THR A 337 -9.75 29.30 -4.37
N GLU A 338 -10.60 30.05 -5.08
CA GLU A 338 -10.56 31.53 -5.01
C GLU A 338 -10.76 32.07 -3.58
N ARG A 339 -11.45 31.31 -2.71
CA ARG A 339 -11.89 31.79 -1.40
C ARG A 339 -11.04 31.30 -0.25
N ALA A 340 -10.37 30.15 -0.41
CA ALA A 340 -9.67 29.49 0.68
C ALA A 340 -8.66 28.46 0.21
N ARG A 341 -7.63 28.25 1.03
CA ARG A 341 -6.75 27.09 0.98
C ARG A 341 -7.51 25.85 1.47
N ILE A 342 -7.49 24.81 0.65
CA ILE A 342 -8.13 23.51 0.93
C ILE A 342 -7.16 22.58 1.63
N GLY A 343 -5.90 22.54 1.20
CA GLY A 343 -4.91 21.61 1.74
C GLY A 343 -3.59 21.65 1.00
N THR A 344 -2.89 20.51 0.98
CA THR A 344 -1.65 20.32 0.25
C THR A 344 -1.60 18.94 -0.41
N ILE A 345 -0.86 18.83 -1.51
CA ILE A 345 -0.61 17.56 -2.18
C ILE A 345 0.87 17.41 -2.54
N GLU A 346 1.45 16.24 -2.24
CA GLU A 346 2.83 15.96 -2.59
C GLU A 346 2.96 15.60 -4.10
N PRO A 347 4.08 15.93 -4.77
CA PRO A 347 4.25 15.68 -6.21
C PRO A 347 3.97 14.25 -6.71
N PRO A 348 4.29 13.16 -5.96
CA PRO A 348 3.93 11.81 -6.39
C PRO A 348 2.41 11.60 -6.56
N TYR A 349 1.59 12.28 -5.76
CA TYR A 349 0.12 12.22 -5.86
C TYR A 349 -0.44 13.29 -6.81
N LEU A 350 0.26 14.42 -6.95
CA LEU A 350 -0.15 15.54 -7.80
C LEU A 350 -0.45 15.09 -9.24
N GLN A 351 0.41 14.27 -9.82
CA GLN A 351 0.27 13.83 -11.21
C GLN A 351 -0.91 12.87 -11.42
N ARG A 352 -1.34 12.17 -10.36
CA ARG A 352 -2.41 11.18 -10.42
C ARG A 352 -3.77 11.70 -9.96
N GLU A 353 -3.79 12.74 -9.13
CA GLU A 353 -5.02 13.28 -8.52
C GLU A 353 -5.30 14.75 -8.85
N CYS A 354 -4.30 15.50 -9.32
CA CYS A 354 -4.39 16.94 -9.54
C CYS A 354 -3.81 17.41 -10.88
N TYR A 355 -3.87 16.58 -11.91
CA TYR A 355 -3.66 17.02 -13.29
C TYR A 355 -4.76 18.01 -13.73
N PRO A 356 -4.48 18.96 -14.64
CA PRO A 356 -5.51 19.84 -15.19
C PRO A 356 -6.72 19.04 -15.73
N GLY A 357 -7.93 19.40 -15.29
CA GLY A 357 -9.15 18.67 -15.61
C GLY A 357 -9.51 17.51 -14.66
N ALA A 358 -8.63 17.15 -13.71
CA ALA A 358 -8.97 16.16 -12.68
C ALA A 358 -10.13 16.63 -11.79
N LEU A 359 -10.95 15.68 -11.33
CA LEU A 359 -11.87 15.89 -10.23
C LEU A 359 -11.21 15.43 -8.92
N TYR A 360 -10.74 16.40 -8.15
CA TYR A 360 -10.24 16.23 -6.80
C TYR A 360 -11.40 16.20 -5.79
N LEU A 361 -11.35 15.25 -4.84
CA LEU A 361 -12.34 15.14 -3.77
C LEU A 361 -11.72 15.56 -2.44
N HIS A 362 -12.45 16.32 -1.62
CA HIS A 362 -12.03 16.69 -0.27
C HIS A 362 -13.21 16.66 0.69
N ASN A 363 -13.20 15.67 1.59
CA ASN A 363 -14.21 15.42 2.60
C ASN A 363 -15.65 15.44 2.03
N GLY A 364 -15.85 14.68 0.94
CA GLY A 364 -17.15 14.58 0.25
C GLY A 364 -17.49 15.75 -0.68
N ARG A 365 -16.63 16.77 -0.80
CA ARG A 365 -16.82 17.88 -1.76
C ARG A 365 -15.97 17.67 -3.01
N GLY A 366 -16.53 18.00 -4.17
CA GLY A 366 -15.86 17.89 -5.47
C GLY A 366 -15.22 19.20 -5.92
N TYR A 367 -14.03 19.10 -6.49
CA TYR A 367 -13.27 20.22 -7.03
C TYR A 367 -12.62 19.84 -8.35
N ARG A 368 -12.98 20.53 -9.43
CA ARG A 368 -12.24 20.44 -10.68
C ARG A 368 -10.93 21.21 -10.58
N VAL A 369 -9.85 20.57 -11.04
CA VAL A 369 -8.55 21.22 -11.19
C VAL A 369 -8.58 22.09 -12.43
N ALA A 370 -8.60 23.41 -12.22
CA ALA A 370 -8.60 24.40 -13.29
C ALA A 370 -7.19 24.60 -13.86
N SER A 371 -6.17 24.66 -13.01
CA SER A 371 -4.78 24.78 -13.44
C SER A 371 -3.79 24.32 -12.38
N LEU A 372 -2.59 23.97 -12.86
CA LEU A 372 -1.43 23.61 -12.05
C LEU A 372 -0.30 24.56 -12.43
N ASP A 373 0.16 25.36 -11.47
CA ASP A 373 1.32 26.23 -11.65
C ASP A 373 2.53 25.62 -10.93
N ALA A 374 3.48 25.11 -11.71
CA ALA A 374 4.69 24.49 -11.19
C ALA A 374 5.67 25.49 -10.57
N THR A 375 5.61 26.77 -10.97
CA THR A 375 6.50 27.84 -10.49
C THR A 375 6.07 28.29 -9.10
N THR A 376 4.78 28.60 -8.93
CA THR A 376 4.23 29.03 -7.63
C THR A 376 3.84 27.85 -6.74
N ARG A 377 3.85 26.62 -7.28
CA ARG A 377 3.40 25.38 -6.62
C ARG A 377 1.96 25.46 -6.11
N VAL A 378 1.09 25.99 -6.95
CA VAL A 378 -0.33 26.18 -6.64
C VAL A 378 -1.18 25.37 -7.61
N VAL A 379 -2.13 24.62 -7.07
CA VAL A 379 -3.21 23.99 -7.82
C VAL A 379 -4.49 24.79 -7.57
N ARG A 380 -5.07 25.31 -8.65
CA ARG A 380 -6.33 26.08 -8.59
C ARG A 380 -7.51 25.13 -8.74
N LEU A 381 -8.40 25.21 -7.76
CA LEU A 381 -9.58 24.35 -7.64
C LEU A 381 -10.86 25.18 -7.84
N VAL A 382 -11.78 24.64 -8.61
CA VAL A 382 -13.14 25.16 -8.80
C VAL A 382 -14.12 24.12 -8.32
N GLU A 383 -15.09 24.50 -7.49
CA GLU A 383 -16.08 23.56 -6.96
C GLU A 383 -16.93 22.94 -8.08
N GLU A 384 -17.14 21.63 -8.02
CA GLU A 384 -17.89 20.86 -9.01
C GLU A 384 -18.66 19.72 -8.32
N SER A 385 -19.74 19.23 -8.96
CA SER A 385 -20.46 18.06 -8.46
C SER A 385 -19.59 16.80 -8.47
N VAL A 386 -19.90 15.87 -7.57
CA VAL A 386 -19.16 14.61 -7.41
C VAL A 386 -19.63 13.51 -8.37
N ASP A 387 -20.57 13.81 -9.28
CA ASP A 387 -21.17 12.85 -10.21
C ASP A 387 -20.18 12.36 -11.28
N THR A 388 -19.19 13.19 -11.57
CA THR A 388 -18.13 12.88 -12.51
C THR A 388 -17.04 12.03 -11.84
N ARG A 389 -16.35 11.20 -12.61
CA ARG A 389 -15.11 10.53 -12.20
C ARG A 389 -14.03 10.83 -13.22
N THR A 390 -12.82 11.06 -12.73
CA THR A 390 -11.65 11.19 -13.59
C THR A 390 -10.63 10.13 -13.22
N SER A 391 -9.87 9.66 -14.20
CA SER A 391 -8.73 8.77 -14.00
C SER A 391 -7.62 9.11 -15.00
N PRO A 392 -6.35 9.24 -14.57
CA PRO A 392 -5.25 9.55 -15.47
C PRO A 392 -4.99 8.39 -16.43
N ILE A 393 -4.47 8.71 -17.60
CA ILE A 393 -3.90 7.74 -18.55
C ILE A 393 -2.39 7.82 -18.38
N VAL A 394 -1.83 6.74 -17.83
CA VAL A 394 -0.45 6.68 -17.39
C VAL A 394 0.34 5.74 -18.29
N GLU A 395 1.47 6.23 -18.79
CA GLU A 395 2.48 5.44 -19.49
C GLU A 395 3.71 5.30 -18.60
N ILE A 396 4.26 4.08 -18.51
CA ILE A 396 5.50 3.81 -17.77
C ILE A 396 6.56 3.38 -18.76
N ALA A 397 7.70 4.07 -18.74
CA ALA A 397 8.89 3.70 -19.49
C ALA A 397 10.03 3.38 -18.52
N VAL A 398 10.64 2.21 -18.68
CA VAL A 398 11.74 1.74 -17.84
C VAL A 398 12.99 1.53 -18.68
N ALA A 399 14.12 2.08 -18.23
CA ALA A 399 15.40 1.95 -18.91
C ALA A 399 16.52 1.59 -17.91
N PRO A 400 17.30 0.52 -18.16
CA PRO A 400 18.55 0.26 -17.45
C PRO A 400 19.57 1.38 -17.65
N ARG A 401 20.39 1.63 -16.63
CA ARG A 401 21.54 2.55 -16.70
C ARG A 401 22.86 1.76 -16.84
N GLU A 402 23.94 2.43 -17.24
CA GLU A 402 25.16 1.84 -17.83
C GLU A 402 25.99 0.87 -16.96
N GLU A 403 25.57 0.53 -15.73
CA GLU A 403 26.29 -0.41 -14.86
C GLU A 403 25.33 -1.42 -14.22
N SER A 404 25.35 -2.69 -14.64
CA SER A 404 24.66 -3.74 -13.89
C SER A 404 25.43 -4.10 -12.61
N VAL A 405 24.70 -4.37 -11.53
CA VAL A 405 25.29 -4.79 -10.24
C VAL A 405 25.65 -6.28 -10.31
N ALA A 406 24.75 -7.12 -10.82
CA ALA A 406 24.99 -8.53 -11.05
C ALA A 406 24.10 -9.08 -12.15
N THR A 407 24.60 -10.08 -12.88
CA THR A 407 23.87 -10.80 -13.93
C THR A 407 24.07 -12.31 -13.76
N ARG A 408 23.00 -13.09 -13.90
CA ARG A 408 23.07 -14.57 -13.89
C ARG A 408 22.03 -15.18 -14.82
N GLU A 409 22.35 -16.34 -15.38
CA GLU A 409 21.35 -17.16 -16.06
C GLU A 409 20.53 -17.97 -15.06
N ILE A 410 19.25 -18.14 -15.37
CA ILE A 410 18.31 -18.95 -14.60
C ILE A 410 17.63 -19.93 -15.55
N ALA A 411 17.59 -21.20 -15.15
CA ALA A 411 16.84 -22.22 -15.87
C ALA A 411 15.36 -22.16 -15.48
N VAL A 412 14.49 -22.02 -16.47
CA VAL A 412 13.03 -22.10 -16.32
C VAL A 412 12.56 -23.14 -17.33
N GLY A 413 12.27 -24.36 -16.87
CA GLY A 413 12.08 -25.50 -17.76
C GLY A 413 13.31 -25.74 -18.63
N GLU A 414 13.11 -25.77 -19.96
CA GLU A 414 14.19 -25.86 -20.94
C GLU A 414 14.76 -24.49 -21.36
N ALA A 415 14.10 -23.39 -20.99
CA ALA A 415 14.50 -22.05 -21.35
C ALA A 415 15.57 -21.47 -20.38
N ARG A 416 16.38 -20.56 -20.91
CA ARG A 416 17.42 -19.83 -20.16
C ARG A 416 17.07 -18.35 -20.12
N PHE A 417 16.66 -17.89 -18.96
CA PHE A 417 16.36 -16.49 -18.70
C PHE A 417 17.65 -15.82 -18.22
N VAL A 418 17.85 -14.56 -18.58
CA VAL A 418 18.96 -13.76 -18.03
C VAL A 418 18.38 -12.80 -17.01
N ALA A 419 18.73 -13.00 -15.75
CA ALA A 419 18.37 -12.12 -14.65
C ALA A 419 19.49 -11.13 -14.41
N THR A 420 19.17 -9.84 -14.38
CA THR A 420 20.12 -8.77 -14.06
C THR A 420 19.53 -7.85 -13.01
N VAL A 421 20.34 -7.44 -12.05
CA VAL A 421 19.99 -6.41 -11.07
C VAL A 421 20.89 -5.20 -11.24
N GLY A 422 20.32 -4.00 -11.11
CA GLY A 422 21.06 -2.76 -11.26
C GLY A 422 20.21 -1.49 -11.27
N PRO A 423 20.84 -0.33 -11.48
CA PRO A 423 20.18 0.96 -11.54
C PRO A 423 19.24 1.05 -12.75
N LEU A 424 18.01 1.45 -12.48
CA LEU A 424 16.96 1.73 -13.45
C LEU A 424 16.54 3.19 -13.37
N ARG A 425 16.14 3.72 -14.52
CA ARG A 425 15.34 4.95 -14.62
C ARG A 425 13.93 4.59 -15.03
N VAL A 426 12.97 4.91 -14.17
CA VAL A 426 11.54 4.74 -14.42
C VAL A 426 10.94 6.13 -14.68
N ARG A 427 10.27 6.28 -15.82
CA ARG A 427 9.54 7.51 -16.18
C ARG A 427 8.05 7.20 -16.18
N GLU A 428 7.28 7.95 -15.41
CA GLU A 428 5.82 7.92 -15.43
C GLU A 428 5.31 9.17 -16.14
N ILE A 429 4.54 8.98 -17.21
CA ILE A 429 4.02 10.05 -18.05
C ILE A 429 2.51 10.02 -18.01
N VAL A 430 1.90 11.12 -17.56
CA VAL A 430 0.45 11.34 -17.62
C VAL A 430 0.18 12.23 -18.83
N ALA A 431 -0.19 11.60 -19.95
CA ALA A 431 -0.46 12.31 -21.20
C ALA A 431 -1.90 12.81 -21.30
N GLY A 432 -2.82 12.19 -20.57
CA GLY A 432 -4.25 12.47 -20.67
C GLY A 432 -5.02 11.89 -19.51
N TYR A 433 -6.35 11.98 -19.59
CA TYR A 433 -7.25 11.39 -18.61
C TYR A 433 -8.53 10.92 -19.25
N ARG A 434 -9.19 9.97 -18.58
CA ARG A 434 -10.55 9.54 -18.87
C ARG A 434 -11.49 10.18 -17.88
N GLU A 435 -12.52 10.83 -18.40
CA GLU A 435 -13.64 11.35 -17.63
C GLU A 435 -14.86 10.47 -17.85
N SER A 436 -15.52 10.06 -16.77
CA SER A 436 -16.71 9.23 -16.80
C SER A 436 -17.87 9.93 -16.08
N TYR A 437 -19.02 10.03 -16.74
CA TYR A 437 -20.25 10.57 -16.19
C TYR A 437 -21.43 9.67 -16.59
N ARG A 438 -22.20 9.19 -15.60
CA ARG A 438 -23.36 8.31 -15.80
C ARG A 438 -23.12 7.14 -16.77
N GLY A 439 -21.92 6.55 -16.72
CA GLY A 439 -21.52 5.41 -17.54
C GLY A 439 -21.04 5.75 -18.96
N GLN A 440 -21.10 7.02 -19.38
CA GLN A 440 -20.41 7.50 -20.58
C GLN A 440 -19.00 7.90 -20.19
N SER A 441 -18.02 7.62 -21.07
CA SER A 441 -16.63 8.02 -20.84
C SER A 441 -16.07 8.75 -22.04
N VAL A 442 -15.33 9.82 -21.78
CA VAL A 442 -14.60 10.62 -22.75
C VAL A 442 -13.13 10.62 -22.36
N THR A 443 -12.25 10.52 -23.35
CA THR A 443 -10.81 10.65 -23.15
C THR A 443 -10.36 12.02 -23.62
N SER A 444 -9.56 12.70 -22.81
CA SER A 444 -8.96 13.99 -23.10
C SER A 444 -7.44 13.90 -22.97
N GLN A 445 -6.72 14.63 -23.83
CA GLN A 445 -5.28 14.81 -23.70
C GLN A 445 -5.00 16.03 -22.82
N LEU A 446 -3.89 16.03 -22.11
CA LEU A 446 -3.37 17.22 -21.45
C LEU A 446 -2.59 18.06 -22.47
N ASP A 447 -2.69 19.38 -22.36
CA ASP A 447 -1.89 20.31 -23.19
C ASP A 447 -0.39 20.11 -22.93
N GLU A 448 -0.03 19.90 -21.66
CA GLU A 448 1.31 19.57 -21.22
C GLU A 448 1.28 18.26 -20.42
N PRO A 449 1.88 17.17 -20.93
CA PRO A 449 2.01 15.93 -20.18
C PRO A 449 2.79 16.14 -18.89
N LEU A 450 2.32 15.53 -17.81
CA LEU A 450 3.04 15.55 -16.53
C LEU A 450 3.98 14.36 -16.47
N GLU A 451 5.24 14.60 -16.13
CA GLU A 451 6.26 13.55 -16.04
C GLU A 451 6.86 13.49 -14.63
N SER A 452 7.02 12.27 -14.10
CA SER A 452 7.92 12.00 -12.98
C SER A 452 8.98 10.99 -13.37
N VAL A 453 10.16 11.16 -12.76
CA VAL A 453 11.32 10.29 -12.97
C VAL A 453 11.73 9.73 -11.62
N LEU A 454 11.91 8.43 -11.57
CA LEU A 454 12.41 7.68 -10.43
C LEU A 454 13.69 6.97 -10.85
N ASP A 455 14.81 7.40 -10.30
CA ASP A 455 16.07 6.66 -10.36
C ASP A 455 16.10 5.69 -9.17
N THR A 456 16.14 4.39 -9.43
CA THR A 456 16.02 3.32 -8.42
C THR A 456 16.89 2.11 -8.77
N ILE A 457 16.89 1.09 -7.91
CA ILE A 457 17.43 -0.24 -8.23
C ILE A 457 16.28 -1.15 -8.67
N GLY A 458 16.54 -1.96 -9.69
CA GLY A 458 15.60 -2.96 -10.16
C GLY A 458 16.26 -4.22 -10.66
N LEU A 459 15.46 -5.27 -10.67
CA LEU A 459 15.67 -6.56 -11.27
C LEU A 459 14.97 -6.58 -12.63
N TRP A 460 15.66 -7.00 -13.68
CA TRP A 460 15.03 -7.34 -14.94
C TRP A 460 15.35 -8.75 -15.41
N LEU A 461 14.37 -9.35 -16.07
CA LEU A 461 14.43 -10.67 -16.65
C LEU A 461 14.29 -10.58 -18.15
N ASP A 462 15.34 -10.94 -18.85
CA ASP A 462 15.33 -11.14 -20.29
C ASP A 462 14.89 -12.56 -20.61
N LEU A 463 13.78 -12.67 -21.34
CA LEU A 463 13.34 -13.93 -21.93
C LEU A 463 14.20 -14.19 -23.19
N PRO A 464 14.60 -15.45 -23.44
CA PRO A 464 15.45 -15.74 -24.59
C PRO A 464 14.64 -15.62 -25.89
N GLU A 465 15.29 -15.22 -26.99
CA GLU A 465 14.61 -14.90 -28.27
C GLU A 465 13.82 -16.08 -28.86
N ASN A 466 14.22 -17.31 -28.56
CA ASN A 466 13.52 -18.52 -29.01
C ASN A 466 12.22 -18.80 -28.23
N LEU A 467 11.97 -18.06 -27.14
CA LEU A 467 10.74 -18.14 -26.38
C LEU A 467 9.75 -17.13 -26.95
N GLU A 468 8.85 -17.60 -27.83
CA GLU A 468 7.77 -16.76 -28.36
C GLU A 468 6.88 -16.25 -27.23
N ALA A 469 6.96 -14.96 -26.92
CA ALA A 469 6.10 -14.27 -25.97
C ALA A 469 5.31 -13.16 -26.70
N ASP A 470 4.00 -13.08 -26.44
CA ASP A 470 3.20 -11.92 -26.81
C ASP A 470 2.97 -11.01 -25.60
N GLU A 471 2.61 -9.75 -25.86
CA GLU A 471 2.43 -8.73 -24.84
C GLU A 471 1.44 -9.16 -23.72
N PRO A 472 0.28 -9.78 -24.01
CA PRO A 472 -0.64 -10.23 -22.96
C PRO A 472 -0.07 -11.32 -22.04
N SER A 473 0.72 -12.25 -22.58
CA SER A 473 1.35 -13.31 -21.81
C SER A 473 2.47 -12.77 -20.93
N LEU A 474 3.28 -11.86 -21.47
CA LEU A 474 4.35 -11.20 -20.74
C LEU A 474 3.81 -10.34 -19.60
N HIS A 475 2.73 -9.60 -19.84
CA HIS A 475 2.04 -8.79 -18.84
C HIS A 475 1.39 -9.65 -17.74
N ALA A 476 0.83 -10.82 -18.09
CA ALA A 476 0.33 -11.77 -17.10
C ALA A 476 1.47 -12.36 -16.22
N LEU A 477 2.61 -12.67 -16.82
CA LEU A 477 3.80 -13.12 -16.10
C LEU A 477 4.34 -12.02 -15.17
N GLU A 478 4.42 -10.77 -15.63
CA GLU A 478 4.77 -9.61 -14.81
C GLU A 478 3.90 -9.55 -13.55
N HIS A 479 2.57 -9.62 -13.73
CA HIS A 479 1.61 -9.55 -12.64
C HIS A 479 1.76 -10.69 -11.64
N ALA A 480 1.91 -11.93 -12.13
CA ALA A 480 2.10 -13.10 -11.29
C ALA A 480 3.40 -13.01 -10.47
N LEU A 481 4.50 -12.58 -11.10
CA LEU A 481 5.79 -12.43 -10.45
C LEU A 481 5.74 -11.39 -9.33
N VAL A 482 5.12 -10.24 -9.59
CA VAL A 482 5.07 -9.13 -8.62
C VAL A 482 4.14 -9.45 -7.45
N ASN A 483 3.05 -10.17 -7.68
CA ASN A 483 2.20 -10.71 -6.61
C ASN A 483 2.91 -11.75 -5.74
N ALA A 484 3.91 -12.46 -6.30
CA ALA A 484 4.71 -13.42 -5.54
C ALA A 484 5.75 -12.76 -4.61
N VAL A 485 6.17 -11.52 -4.89
CA VAL A 485 7.24 -10.86 -4.09
C VAL A 485 6.88 -10.69 -2.62
N PRO A 486 5.72 -10.12 -2.23
CA PRO A 486 5.33 -10.01 -0.82
C PRO A 486 5.20 -11.36 -0.12
N LEU A 487 4.86 -12.42 -0.87
CA LEU A 487 4.70 -13.78 -0.33
C LEU A 487 6.04 -14.47 -0.04
N ALA A 488 7.15 -14.00 -0.63
CA ALA A 488 8.48 -14.57 -0.46
C ALA A 488 9.43 -13.67 0.37
N LEU A 489 9.34 -12.35 0.21
CA LEU A 489 10.25 -11.38 0.84
C LEU A 489 9.68 -10.67 2.05
N LEU A 490 8.47 -11.03 2.52
CA LEU A 490 7.84 -10.43 3.69
C LEU A 490 7.91 -8.90 3.67
N CYS A 491 7.49 -8.30 2.56
CA CYS A 491 7.56 -6.86 2.30
C CYS A 491 6.19 -6.27 1.96
N ASP A 492 6.07 -4.94 1.95
CA ASP A 492 4.84 -4.26 1.55
C ASP A 492 4.73 -4.23 0.02
N ARG A 493 3.54 -4.53 -0.53
CA ARG A 493 3.30 -4.47 -1.97
C ARG A 493 3.54 -3.08 -2.56
N ARG A 494 3.37 -2.01 -1.78
CA ARG A 494 3.54 -0.62 -2.23
C ARG A 494 4.99 -0.23 -2.48
N ASP A 495 5.93 -1.00 -1.92
CA ASP A 495 7.35 -0.74 -2.04
C ASP A 495 7.94 -1.29 -3.36
N ILE A 496 7.11 -1.93 -4.20
CA ILE A 496 7.53 -2.62 -5.42
C ILE A 496 6.75 -2.08 -6.62
N GLY A 497 7.48 -1.64 -7.64
CA GLY A 497 6.95 -1.36 -8.97
C GLY A 497 7.29 -2.47 -9.97
N SER A 498 6.57 -2.47 -11.09
CA SER A 498 6.80 -3.42 -12.17
C SER A 498 6.47 -2.82 -13.53
N SER A 499 7.04 -3.41 -14.57
CA SER A 499 6.70 -3.12 -15.97
C SER A 499 7.16 -4.28 -16.84
N SER A 500 6.58 -4.41 -18.03
CA SER A 500 7.01 -5.35 -19.05
C SER A 500 7.06 -4.70 -20.42
N SER A 501 8.04 -5.08 -21.24
CA SER A 501 8.19 -4.61 -22.62
C SER A 501 9.18 -5.48 -23.39
N ALA A 502 8.91 -5.79 -24.66
CA ALA A 502 9.88 -6.36 -25.61
C ALA A 502 10.68 -7.56 -25.04
N ASN A 503 10.00 -8.61 -24.58
CA ASN A 503 10.57 -9.82 -23.96
C ASN A 503 11.36 -9.59 -22.67
N ARG A 504 11.15 -8.45 -22.01
CA ARG A 504 11.76 -8.13 -20.73
C ARG A 504 10.71 -7.79 -19.68
N LEU A 505 10.94 -8.27 -18.47
CA LEU A 505 10.18 -7.93 -17.27
C LEU A 505 11.06 -7.10 -16.35
N TYR A 506 10.46 -6.15 -15.63
CA TYR A 506 11.10 -5.34 -14.62
C TYR A 506 10.35 -5.46 -13.31
N VAL A 507 11.09 -5.62 -12.22
CA VAL A 507 10.62 -5.50 -10.83
C VAL A 507 11.59 -4.55 -10.14
N TYR A 508 11.11 -3.47 -9.54
CA TYR A 508 11.98 -2.43 -9.01
C TYR A 508 11.47 -1.85 -7.70
N ASP A 509 12.39 -1.28 -6.93
CA ASP A 509 12.08 -0.62 -5.69
C ASP A 509 11.33 0.69 -5.98
N PHE A 510 10.15 0.87 -5.40
CA PHE A 510 9.35 2.09 -5.58
C PHE A 510 9.85 3.23 -4.66
N ALA A 511 11.15 3.49 -4.72
CA ALA A 511 11.87 4.42 -3.84
C ALA A 511 13.15 4.93 -4.51
N GLU A 512 13.46 6.21 -4.38
CA GLU A 512 14.64 6.81 -5.00
C GLU A 512 15.94 6.21 -4.45
N GLY A 513 16.82 5.74 -5.34
CA GLY A 513 18.05 5.01 -5.00
C GLY A 513 17.86 3.57 -4.48
N GLY A 514 16.62 3.09 -4.37
CA GLY A 514 16.30 1.74 -3.88
C GLY A 514 16.24 1.61 -2.35
N ILE A 515 15.69 0.48 -1.90
CA ILE A 515 15.57 0.07 -0.49
C ILE A 515 16.04 -1.38 -0.27
N GLY A 516 16.58 -2.03 -1.31
CA GLY A 516 17.17 -3.36 -1.25
C GLY A 516 16.20 -4.51 -1.56
N LEU A 517 14.98 -4.24 -2.04
CA LEU A 517 14.02 -5.31 -2.35
C LEU A 517 14.34 -5.99 -3.68
N ALA A 518 14.73 -5.23 -4.69
CA ALA A 518 15.13 -5.74 -6.00
C ALA A 518 16.35 -6.68 -5.91
N GLU A 519 17.35 -6.33 -5.09
CA GLU A 519 18.53 -7.15 -4.83
C GLU A 519 18.15 -8.44 -4.08
N LYS A 520 17.31 -8.34 -3.05
CA LYS A 520 16.79 -9.53 -2.37
C LYS A 520 15.99 -10.42 -3.33
N ALA A 521 15.15 -9.83 -4.18
CA ALA A 521 14.36 -10.54 -5.19
C ALA A 521 15.26 -11.24 -6.20
N TYR A 522 16.37 -10.62 -6.61
CA TYR A 522 17.37 -11.24 -7.47
C TYR A 522 17.96 -12.51 -6.85
N HIS A 523 18.22 -12.52 -5.53
CA HIS A 523 18.77 -13.68 -4.83
C HIS A 523 17.76 -14.83 -4.61
N VAL A 524 16.47 -14.54 -4.50
CA VAL A 524 15.42 -15.56 -4.28
C VAL A 524 14.55 -15.80 -5.51
N LEU A 525 15.02 -15.43 -6.69
CA LEU A 525 14.21 -15.33 -7.89
C LEU A 525 13.55 -16.65 -8.31
N GLU A 526 14.23 -17.78 -8.16
CA GLU A 526 13.66 -19.10 -8.42
C GLU A 526 12.47 -19.41 -7.49
N THR A 527 12.54 -18.95 -6.25
CA THR A 527 11.43 -19.06 -5.29
C THR A 527 10.27 -18.17 -5.73
N LEU A 528 10.54 -16.96 -6.23
CA LEU A 528 9.51 -16.05 -6.74
C LEU A 528 8.77 -16.65 -7.95
N LEU A 529 9.52 -17.19 -8.91
CA LEU A 529 8.94 -17.83 -10.10
C LEU A 529 8.09 -19.05 -9.72
N ALA A 530 8.56 -19.89 -8.79
CA ALA A 530 7.78 -21.02 -8.29
C ALA A 530 6.47 -20.58 -7.61
N ARG A 531 6.51 -19.51 -6.80
CA ARG A 531 5.32 -18.95 -6.15
C ARG A 531 4.34 -18.34 -7.15
N ALA A 532 4.84 -17.63 -8.17
CA ALA A 532 4.02 -17.11 -9.25
C ALA A 532 3.28 -18.24 -10.01
N ALA A 533 3.97 -19.34 -10.29
CA ALA A 533 3.38 -20.52 -10.92
C ALA A 533 2.30 -21.16 -10.03
N THR A 534 2.53 -21.26 -8.71
CA THR A 534 1.51 -21.74 -7.76
C THR A 534 0.26 -20.85 -7.78
N LEU A 535 0.42 -19.52 -7.71
CA LEU A 535 -0.72 -18.57 -7.73
C LEU A 535 -1.58 -18.73 -8.99
N LEU A 536 -0.96 -18.87 -10.16
CA LEU A 536 -1.71 -19.08 -11.40
C LEU A 536 -2.38 -20.46 -11.44
N ARG A 537 -1.71 -21.51 -10.95
CA ARG A 537 -2.17 -22.91 -11.07
C ARG A 537 -3.32 -23.24 -10.13
N GLU A 538 -3.27 -22.75 -8.90
CA GLU A 538 -4.30 -23.02 -7.87
C GLU A 538 -5.59 -22.22 -8.13
N CYS A 539 -5.51 -21.14 -8.91
CA CYS A 539 -6.69 -20.35 -9.26
C CYS A 539 -7.55 -21.07 -10.31
N PRO A 540 -8.87 -21.28 -10.08
CA PRO A 540 -9.74 -22.07 -10.95
C PRO A 540 -10.16 -21.36 -12.25
N CYS A 541 -9.81 -20.08 -12.44
CA CYS A 541 -10.18 -19.33 -13.64
C CYS A 541 -9.42 -19.81 -14.89
N THR A 542 -10.03 -19.64 -16.06
CA THR A 542 -9.47 -20.06 -17.35
C THR A 542 -8.67 -18.95 -18.04
N GLU A 543 -9.27 -17.78 -18.18
CA GLU A 543 -8.69 -16.63 -18.90
C GLU A 543 -7.77 -15.78 -17.99
N GLY A 544 -7.80 -16.06 -16.68
CA GLY A 544 -7.19 -15.21 -15.67
C GLY A 544 -8.20 -14.26 -15.03
N CYS A 545 -8.05 -14.03 -13.74
CA CYS A 545 -9.00 -13.24 -12.96
C CYS A 545 -8.26 -12.41 -11.92
N PRO A 546 -8.98 -11.53 -11.22
CA PRO A 546 -8.35 -10.70 -10.21
C PRO A 546 -7.57 -11.48 -9.15
N SER A 547 -8.05 -12.67 -8.78
CA SER A 547 -7.49 -13.54 -7.74
C SER A 547 -6.12 -14.15 -8.07
N CYS A 548 -5.65 -14.07 -9.32
CA CYS A 548 -4.36 -14.63 -9.71
C CYS A 548 -3.48 -13.64 -10.47
N MET A 549 -4.08 -12.71 -11.20
CA MET A 549 -3.37 -11.91 -12.19
C MET A 549 -3.64 -10.42 -12.10
N HIS A 550 -4.57 -9.90 -11.31
CA HIS A 550 -4.73 -8.45 -11.29
C HIS A 550 -3.74 -7.82 -10.31
N LEU A 551 -3.16 -6.71 -10.75
CA LEU A 551 -2.41 -5.80 -9.91
C LEU A 551 -3.24 -4.55 -9.63
N PRO A 552 -3.47 -4.20 -8.35
CA PRO A 552 -3.97 -2.89 -7.99
C PRO A 552 -3.04 -1.80 -8.55
N GLY A 553 -3.60 -0.86 -9.31
CA GLY A 553 -2.83 0.24 -9.89
C GLY A 553 -2.10 -0.06 -11.20
N CYS A 554 -2.37 -1.19 -11.87
CA CYS A 554 -1.91 -1.45 -13.23
C CYS A 554 -2.26 -0.27 -14.17
N PRO A 555 -1.29 0.40 -14.81
CA PRO A 555 -1.54 1.54 -15.70
C PRO A 555 -2.47 1.20 -16.88
N GLN A 556 -2.38 -0.04 -17.36
CA GLN A 556 -3.19 -0.56 -18.45
C GLN A 556 -4.59 -1.01 -17.97
N GLY A 557 -4.89 -0.86 -16.68
CA GLY A 557 -6.18 -1.18 -16.09
C GLY A 557 -6.48 -2.68 -15.99
N ASN A 558 -5.44 -3.52 -15.91
CA ASN A 558 -5.53 -4.99 -15.96
C ASN A 558 -6.20 -5.52 -17.25
N ASN A 559 -6.13 -4.75 -18.34
CA ASN A 559 -6.58 -5.20 -19.65
C ASN A 559 -5.47 -6.02 -20.33
N SER A 560 -5.85 -6.88 -21.28
CA SER A 560 -4.92 -7.65 -22.10
C SER A 560 -3.97 -8.54 -21.28
N LEU A 561 -4.53 -9.47 -20.50
CA LEU A 561 -3.76 -10.48 -19.76
C LEU A 561 -4.10 -11.88 -20.29
N ASP A 562 -3.08 -12.72 -20.50
CA ASP A 562 -3.24 -14.13 -20.90
C ASP A 562 -2.66 -15.07 -19.84
N LYS A 563 -3.53 -15.72 -19.07
CA LYS A 563 -3.12 -16.70 -18.04
C LYS A 563 -2.35 -17.87 -18.62
N VAL A 564 -2.83 -18.44 -19.73
CA VAL A 564 -2.28 -19.67 -20.30
C VAL A 564 -0.91 -19.38 -20.88
N GLY A 565 -0.79 -18.27 -21.60
CA GLY A 565 0.49 -17.80 -22.10
C GLY A 565 1.46 -17.43 -20.97
N GLY A 566 1.01 -16.72 -19.93
CA GLY A 566 1.84 -16.41 -18.76
C GLY A 566 2.35 -17.66 -18.03
N MET A 567 1.51 -18.69 -17.88
CA MET A 567 1.91 -19.98 -17.31
C MET A 567 2.93 -20.70 -18.20
N ALA A 568 2.73 -20.70 -19.52
CA ALA A 568 3.66 -21.30 -20.47
C ALA A 568 5.05 -20.67 -20.32
N LEU A 569 5.13 -19.34 -20.22
CA LEU A 569 6.39 -18.63 -20.00
C LEU A 569 7.03 -19.00 -18.65
N LEU A 570 6.26 -19.18 -17.58
CA LEU A 570 6.75 -19.66 -16.27
C LEU A 570 7.26 -21.10 -16.29
N GLU A 571 6.84 -21.91 -17.26
CA GLU A 571 7.27 -23.29 -17.46
C GLU A 571 8.36 -23.40 -18.54
N GLY A 572 8.77 -22.28 -19.15
CA GLY A 572 9.83 -22.22 -20.16
C GLY A 572 9.37 -22.60 -21.57
N HIS A 573 8.08 -22.47 -21.86
CA HIS A 573 7.47 -22.81 -23.14
C HIS A 573 6.98 -21.57 -23.90
N GLY A 574 7.17 -21.56 -25.22
CA GLY A 574 6.63 -20.51 -26.08
C GLY A 574 5.11 -20.55 -26.13
N VAL A 575 4.47 -19.37 -26.22
CA VAL A 575 3.01 -19.21 -26.15
C VAL A 575 2.30 -19.95 -27.29
N GLY A 576 2.95 -20.08 -28.46
CA GLY A 576 2.42 -20.80 -29.63
C GLY A 576 2.12 -22.28 -29.37
N GLY A 577 2.98 -22.98 -28.62
CA GLY A 577 2.82 -24.42 -28.31
C GLY A 577 1.73 -24.69 -27.27
N ALA A 578 1.65 -23.85 -26.22
CA ALA A 578 0.68 -23.99 -25.14
C ALA A 578 -0.77 -23.80 -25.64
N ARG A 579 -0.98 -22.83 -26.54
CA ARG A 579 -2.29 -22.56 -27.17
C ARG A 579 -2.80 -23.70 -28.06
N VAL A 580 -1.92 -24.57 -28.55
CA VAL A 580 -2.30 -25.76 -29.33
C VAL A 580 -2.76 -26.88 -28.39
N VAL A 581 -2.02 -27.11 -27.29
CA VAL A 581 -2.36 -28.14 -26.29
C VAL A 581 -3.70 -27.84 -25.63
N GLU A 582 -3.96 -26.58 -25.24
CA GLU A 582 -5.24 -26.18 -24.65
C GLU A 582 -6.41 -26.36 -25.64
N ARG A 583 -6.23 -25.98 -26.91
CA ARG A 583 -7.26 -26.15 -27.96
C ARG A 583 -7.58 -27.62 -28.23
N VAL A 584 -6.59 -28.51 -28.13
CA VAL A 584 -6.77 -29.96 -28.30
C VAL A 584 -7.49 -30.55 -27.08
N LEU A 585 -7.13 -30.13 -25.86
CA LEU A 585 -7.79 -30.59 -24.63
C LEU A 585 -9.25 -30.10 -24.52
N ARG A 586 -9.54 -28.84 -24.90
CA ARG A 586 -10.92 -28.32 -24.96
C ARG A 586 -11.79 -29.01 -26.02
N ARG A 587 -11.20 -29.53 -27.10
CA ARG A 587 -11.91 -30.30 -28.15
C ARG A 587 -12.14 -31.78 -27.79
N GLY A 588 -11.45 -32.31 -26.79
CA GLY A 588 -11.60 -33.69 -26.32
C GLY A 588 -12.76 -33.90 -25.32
N GLY A 589 -13.34 -32.83 -24.78
CA GLY A 589 -14.56 -32.88 -23.98
C GLY A 589 -15.79 -32.77 -24.89
N SER A 590 -16.67 -33.79 -24.86
CA SER A 590 -17.84 -33.88 -25.74
C SER A 590 -18.74 -32.65 -25.64
N THR A 591 -18.87 -31.91 -26.74
CA THR A 591 -19.85 -30.83 -26.90
C THR A 591 -21.22 -31.42 -27.28
N SER A 592 -22.23 -31.22 -26.44
CA SER A 592 -23.64 -31.32 -26.85
C SER A 592 -24.00 -30.13 -27.75
N PRO A 593 -24.86 -30.27 -28.79
CA PRO A 593 -24.94 -29.30 -29.89
C PRO A 593 -25.69 -27.98 -29.61
N ASP A 594 -26.00 -27.61 -28.37
CA ASP A 594 -26.91 -26.48 -28.08
C ASP A 594 -26.23 -25.18 -27.61
N ASP A 595 -24.91 -25.14 -27.46
CA ASP A 595 -24.21 -23.90 -27.09
C ASP A 595 -23.72 -23.13 -28.32
N ARG A 596 -24.59 -22.28 -28.87
CA ARG A 596 -24.16 -21.15 -29.71
C ARG A 596 -23.93 -19.91 -28.84
N PRO A 597 -22.85 -19.15 -29.07
CA PRO A 597 -22.60 -17.93 -28.32
C PRO A 597 -23.65 -16.87 -28.69
N VAL A 598 -24.56 -16.57 -27.76
CA VAL A 598 -25.51 -15.46 -27.91
C VAL A 598 -24.75 -14.16 -27.64
N THR A 599 -24.31 -13.50 -28.70
CA THR A 599 -23.92 -12.09 -28.68
C THR A 599 -25.16 -11.23 -28.37
N ARG A 600 -25.33 -10.84 -27.11
CA ARG A 600 -26.26 -9.75 -26.75
C ARG A 600 -25.56 -8.69 -25.92
N ARG A 601 -25.09 -7.65 -26.60
CA ARG A 601 -24.91 -6.31 -26.03
C ARG A 601 -26.24 -5.87 -25.42
N ARG A 602 -26.36 -5.82 -24.10
CA ARG A 602 -27.47 -5.14 -23.41
C ARG A 602 -26.95 -3.88 -22.73
N ARG A 603 -27.57 -2.75 -23.11
CA ARG A 603 -27.33 -1.42 -22.57
C ARG A 603 -27.55 -1.41 -21.05
N LEU A 604 -26.55 -0.88 -20.34
CA LEU A 604 -26.61 -0.50 -18.93
C LEU A 604 -27.77 0.48 -18.70
N ARG A 605 -28.70 0.13 -17.80
CA ARG A 605 -29.54 1.12 -17.12
C ARG A 605 -28.92 1.37 -15.75
N ALA A 606 -28.79 2.65 -15.40
CA ALA A 606 -28.42 3.09 -14.07
C ALA A 606 -29.37 2.45 -13.03
N VAL A 607 -28.79 1.86 -11.99
CA VAL A 607 -29.54 1.39 -10.83
C VAL A 607 -30.09 2.63 -10.14
N ALA A 608 -31.43 2.75 -10.11
CA ALA A 608 -32.14 3.86 -9.50
C ALA A 608 -32.33 3.63 -7.98
N ASP A 609 -32.47 4.73 -7.23
CA ASP A 609 -32.68 4.82 -5.77
C ASP A 609 -33.77 3.92 -5.16
N ALA A 610 -34.65 3.33 -5.98
CA ALA A 610 -35.76 2.51 -5.52
C ALA A 610 -35.36 1.06 -5.15
N ASP A 611 -34.27 0.53 -5.70
CA ASP A 611 -33.91 -0.90 -5.61
C ASP A 611 -33.14 -1.26 -4.31
N LEU A 612 -32.55 -0.28 -3.62
CA LEU A 612 -31.84 -0.51 -2.36
C LEU A 612 -32.79 -0.77 -1.18
N ARG A 613 -33.98 -0.15 -1.16
CA ARG A 613 -35.00 -0.42 -0.14
C ARG A 613 -35.75 -1.74 -0.39
N GLU A 614 -35.83 -2.17 -1.65
CA GLU A 614 -36.49 -3.41 -2.06
C GLU A 614 -35.55 -4.63 -1.90
N ARG A 615 -34.23 -4.47 -2.14
CA ARG A 615 -33.20 -5.48 -1.81
C ARG A 615 -32.98 -5.72 -0.32
N TYR A 616 -33.13 -4.69 0.52
CA TYR A 616 -32.85 -4.75 1.95
C TYR A 616 -34.11 -4.50 2.81
N GLY A 617 -35.25 -5.07 2.41
CA GLY A 617 -36.51 -4.96 3.13
C GLY A 617 -36.39 -5.37 4.61
N ALA A 618 -36.66 -4.42 5.50
CA ALA A 618 -36.41 -4.47 6.96
C ALA A 618 -34.92 -4.69 7.32
N ARG A 619 -34.51 -4.15 8.49
CA ARG A 619 -33.12 -4.22 9.04
C ARG A 619 -32.39 -5.50 8.60
N PRO A 620 -31.14 -5.41 8.09
CA PRO A 620 -30.40 -6.62 7.78
C PRO A 620 -30.28 -7.45 9.07
N LYS A 621 -30.93 -8.62 9.10
CA LYS A 621 -31.06 -9.44 10.30
C LYS A 621 -29.70 -9.78 10.93
N TRP A 622 -28.62 -9.74 10.15
CA TRP A 622 -27.26 -9.98 10.62
C TRP A 622 -26.67 -8.96 11.60
N LEU A 623 -27.35 -7.84 11.79
CA LEU A 623 -27.07 -6.88 12.85
C LEU A 623 -27.93 -7.08 14.11
N GLU A 624 -28.88 -8.02 14.08
CA GLU A 624 -29.59 -8.52 15.26
C GLU A 624 -28.85 -9.74 15.84
N VAL A 625 -28.98 -9.95 17.15
CA VAL A 625 -28.39 -11.12 17.83
C VAL A 625 -28.88 -12.40 17.12
N GLY A 626 -27.96 -13.08 16.42
CA GLY A 626 -28.21 -14.34 15.72
C GLY A 626 -28.47 -14.26 14.21
N GLY A 627 -28.64 -13.08 13.59
CA GLY A 627 -28.97 -13.05 12.16
C GLY A 627 -27.79 -13.12 11.18
N LEU A 628 -26.55 -13.19 11.68
CA LEU A 628 -25.39 -13.51 10.84
C LEU A 628 -25.56 -14.90 10.18
N ALA A 629 -26.38 -15.76 10.79
CA ALA A 629 -26.84 -17.02 10.20
C ALA A 629 -27.68 -16.86 8.92
N GLN A 630 -28.34 -15.71 8.72
CA GLN A 630 -29.17 -15.45 7.54
C GLN A 630 -28.40 -14.74 6.41
N ALA A 631 -27.42 -13.88 6.73
CA ALA A 631 -26.54 -13.25 5.73
C ALA A 631 -25.48 -14.19 5.15
N ALA A 632 -25.12 -15.24 5.89
CA ALA A 632 -24.19 -16.27 5.43
C ALA A 632 -24.73 -17.09 4.23
N HIS A 633 -26.00 -16.94 3.85
CA HIS A 633 -26.55 -17.57 2.65
C HIS A 633 -25.99 -16.98 1.33
N GLU A 634 -25.28 -15.84 1.37
CA GLU A 634 -24.86 -15.08 0.18
C GLU A 634 -23.33 -14.79 0.07
N GLY A 635 -22.52 -15.13 1.08
CA GLY A 635 -21.07 -14.84 1.07
C GLY A 635 -20.28 -15.64 2.12
N LEU A 636 -19.03 -15.98 1.81
CA LEU A 636 -18.14 -16.74 2.69
C LEU A 636 -17.68 -15.86 3.86
N VAL A 637 -17.91 -16.31 5.11
CA VAL A 637 -17.47 -15.63 6.34
C VAL A 637 -16.57 -16.56 7.14
N VAL A 638 -15.31 -16.19 7.35
CA VAL A 638 -14.43 -16.86 8.32
C VAL A 638 -14.42 -16.04 9.61
N VAL A 639 -14.79 -16.66 10.72
CA VAL A 639 -14.83 -16.04 12.06
C VAL A 639 -13.62 -16.51 12.86
N TRP A 640 -12.85 -15.56 13.38
CA TRP A 640 -11.72 -15.83 14.28
C TRP A 640 -11.83 -14.97 15.54
N SER A 641 -11.71 -15.59 16.72
CA SER A 641 -11.83 -14.92 18.03
C SER A 641 -10.53 -15.04 18.79
N ILE A 642 -9.99 -13.91 19.27
CA ILE A 642 -8.87 -13.92 20.22
C ILE A 642 -9.44 -13.69 21.63
N GLY A 643 -9.62 -14.77 22.38
CA GLY A 643 -9.99 -14.75 23.79
C GLY A 643 -9.10 -15.69 24.60
N ARG A 644 -8.54 -15.20 25.71
CA ARG A 644 -7.82 -15.95 26.77
C ARG A 644 -7.18 -17.29 26.33
N GLY A 645 -6.30 -17.24 25.33
CA GLY A 645 -5.33 -18.31 25.06
C GLY A 645 -5.77 -19.51 24.21
N VAL A 646 -6.91 -19.48 23.50
CA VAL A 646 -7.25 -20.56 22.54
C VAL A 646 -7.73 -19.98 21.21
N ALA A 647 -7.01 -20.30 20.13
CA ALA A 647 -7.40 -20.00 18.76
C ALA A 647 -8.22 -21.16 18.20
N GLU A 648 -9.53 -20.99 18.02
CA GLU A 648 -10.34 -21.91 17.23
C GLU A 648 -10.44 -21.38 15.80
N VAL A 649 -9.87 -22.13 14.85
CA VAL A 649 -10.17 -21.97 13.43
C VAL A 649 -11.13 -23.08 13.04
N GLN A 650 -12.32 -22.73 12.55
CA GLN A 650 -13.21 -23.73 11.95
C GLN A 650 -12.78 -23.94 10.48
N PRO A 651 -12.25 -25.12 10.10
CA PRO A 651 -11.78 -25.35 8.74
C PRO A 651 -12.95 -25.51 7.78
N LEU A 652 -12.81 -24.92 6.59
CA LEU A 652 -13.68 -25.20 5.44
C LEU A 652 -13.20 -26.51 4.80
N THR A 653 -13.74 -27.65 5.21
CA THR A 653 -13.46 -28.94 4.55
C THR A 653 -14.71 -29.56 3.96
N GLY A 654 -14.66 -29.78 2.64
CA GLY A 654 -15.36 -30.86 1.95
C GLY A 654 -16.75 -30.54 1.43
N GLY A 655 -16.87 -29.87 0.28
CA GLY A 655 -18.03 -29.91 -0.64
C GLY A 655 -19.38 -29.39 -0.14
N GLU A 656 -19.57 -29.34 1.17
CA GLU A 656 -20.66 -28.73 1.91
C GLU A 656 -20.02 -27.64 2.76
N ALA A 657 -20.43 -26.39 2.54
CA ALA A 657 -20.02 -25.29 3.38
C ALA A 657 -20.45 -25.58 4.83
N HIS A 658 -19.52 -26.01 5.68
CA HIS A 658 -19.80 -26.16 7.11
C HIS A 658 -19.81 -24.78 7.76
N TRP A 659 -21.02 -24.40 8.19
CA TRP A 659 -21.40 -23.14 8.79
C TRP A 659 -20.81 -22.98 10.19
N VAL A 660 -20.15 -21.86 10.46
CA VAL A 660 -19.65 -21.55 11.81
C VAL A 660 -20.80 -21.06 12.68
N LYS A 661 -21.17 -21.88 13.68
CA LYS A 661 -22.11 -21.51 14.74
C LYS A 661 -21.43 -20.48 15.66
N ILE A 662 -21.81 -19.22 15.53
CA ILE A 662 -21.32 -18.13 16.37
C ILE A 662 -21.86 -18.32 17.79
N ILE A 663 -20.98 -18.60 18.74
CA ILE A 663 -21.32 -18.65 20.16
C ILE A 663 -21.56 -17.20 20.66
N GLU A 664 -22.64 -17.09 21.42
CA GLU A 664 -23.29 -15.93 22.02
C GLU A 664 -22.40 -14.70 22.30
N LEU A 665 -22.76 -13.56 21.71
CA LEU A 665 -22.28 -12.25 22.14
C LEU A 665 -23.25 -11.63 23.12
N SER A 666 -22.73 -11.23 24.28
CA SER A 666 -23.51 -10.50 25.26
C SER A 666 -23.79 -9.07 24.76
N PRO A 667 -25.06 -8.64 24.70
CA PRO A 667 -25.38 -7.26 24.39
C PRO A 667 -24.81 -6.31 25.45
N PRO A 668 -24.54 -5.03 25.11
CA PRO A 668 -24.11 -4.05 26.08
C PRO A 668 -25.16 -3.92 27.19
N ARG A 669 -24.71 -3.93 28.44
CA ARG A 669 -25.59 -3.58 29.56
C ARG A 669 -26.03 -2.12 29.37
N PRO A 670 -27.34 -1.82 29.43
CA PRO A 670 -27.80 -0.44 29.42
C PRO A 670 -27.22 0.26 30.66
N THR A 671 -26.63 1.45 30.45
CA THR A 671 -26.24 2.38 31.51
C THR A 671 -27.46 2.99 32.18
#